data_AF-A0AA38LQQ6-F1
#
_entry.id   AF-A0AA38LQQ6-F1
#
_cell.length_a   1.000
_cell.length_b   1.000
_cell.length_c   1.000
_cell.angle_alpha   90.00
_cell.angle_beta   90.00
_cell.angle_gamma   90.00
#
_symmetry.space_group_name_H-M   'P 1'
#
loop_
_entity.id
_entity.type
_entity.pdbx_description
1 polymer ?
#
loop_
_entity_poly.entity_id
_entity_poly.type
_entity_poly.pdbx_seq_one_letter_code
_entity_poly.pdbx_strand_id
1 'polypeptide(L)'
;MKEKQFYGTKGGYQAWLKTGAASQFYDVNPGQKARWLESNNPYPTNPSFRPPPPVSNELQNTIYRRLKRQTVGQLAEQYNISKARIEAIRKLKLVEDEFRRQAIPLQQAFHNGMEPLLGVETAPRNDSKKQSIIDREAAQLREEIPGTVAEREEEERLDAGIGRGGAFGNSRNSEKSIERTVWEFRSEEMVMAEKAAEAKAAAGAETAFPSYSRYHYPPQAVVPAFISNDTYYRDAFPIRSIVHYLERAEAEIAARDLDTCDDKLGRSLVEAYHRTRLTYVSPSSPGGSEISCAQVKSDTFSEWWPVPAAPCLSTNLRANGRELQKMDAAVTTDGEQLWEEMRRERFVGSHLGEWEGECAETIGRTLLVIPRQDQWNPFHVAEDMITTLVSTLVAARARPQLVDEPVQIIFDDDFGLEGNHFVAMWDKIGAWPPRRLGLDPWDHACFNTVIHSVTAGVSLLSAQDLGVGHACASSITWAASHFYRNLFGLKPPTTVNVLWLSRAKFDNWAMSQNKWSMWRDSRHISNENEIVNRLRTGLAGMCRGCFVDEDATPGHWSETLERGIRFATLDPSLHSLDTQVHMVGHASILIGLHGGGLGLSMFLPPGEGAVIELTVPETVGSRHFETMAAQLGQGYEMMLTEKQVNVEELWGRVEKWVKRLYID
;
A
#
# COMPACT_ATOMS: atom_id res chain seq x y z
N MET A 1 11.79 12.40 -40.80
CA MET A 1 11.76 11.30 -41.80
C MET A 1 10.31 10.81 -41.93
N LYS A 2 9.89 10.09 -42.99
CA LYS A 2 8.45 9.72 -43.14
C LYS A 2 8.05 8.54 -42.25
N GLU A 3 7.39 8.87 -41.14
CA GLU A 3 7.10 7.99 -40.00
C GLU A 3 6.19 6.77 -40.30
N LYS A 4 5.21 6.93 -41.20
CA LYS A 4 4.20 5.89 -41.52
C LYS A 4 4.75 4.59 -42.16
N GLN A 5 6.05 4.50 -42.45
CA GLN A 5 6.60 3.38 -43.23
C GLN A 5 7.24 2.25 -42.38
N PHE A 6 7.46 2.46 -41.07
CA PHE A 6 8.17 1.48 -40.22
C PHE A 6 7.28 0.58 -39.35
N TYR A 7 6.12 1.08 -38.90
CA TYR A 7 5.27 0.37 -37.93
C TYR A 7 4.27 -0.62 -38.54
N GLY A 8 4.17 -0.68 -39.88
CA GLY A 8 3.16 -1.48 -40.60
C GLY A 8 3.56 -2.89 -41.00
N THR A 9 4.80 -3.34 -40.73
CA THR A 9 5.32 -4.63 -41.22
C THR A 9 5.92 -5.49 -40.11
N LYS A 10 5.70 -6.81 -40.18
CA LYS A 10 6.31 -7.81 -39.28
C LYS A 10 7.83 -7.82 -39.47
N GLY A 11 8.52 -7.00 -38.69
CA GLY A 11 9.98 -6.81 -38.76
C GLY A 11 10.46 -5.42 -38.38
N GLY A 12 9.60 -4.39 -38.37
CA GLY A 12 9.98 -2.98 -38.19
C GLY A 12 11.00 -2.69 -37.08
N TYR A 13 10.75 -3.14 -35.85
CA TYR A 13 11.68 -2.96 -34.72
C TYR A 13 13.02 -3.68 -34.92
N GLN A 14 13.00 -4.97 -35.30
CA GLN A 14 14.23 -5.74 -35.55
C GLN A 14 15.02 -5.24 -36.77
N ALA A 15 14.37 -4.59 -37.73
CA ALA A 15 15.03 -3.90 -38.84
C ALA A 15 15.64 -2.58 -38.38
N TRP A 16 14.95 -1.80 -37.53
CA TRP A 16 15.47 -0.56 -36.95
C TRP A 16 16.73 -0.81 -36.12
N LEU A 17 16.71 -1.82 -35.26
CA LEU A 17 17.86 -2.26 -34.45
C LEU A 17 19.12 -2.61 -35.26
N LYS A 18 18.96 -2.99 -36.54
CA LYS A 18 20.06 -3.31 -37.46
C LYS A 18 20.53 -2.11 -38.29
N THR A 19 19.98 -0.91 -38.07
CA THR A 19 20.44 0.31 -38.74
C THR A 19 21.60 0.97 -37.99
N GLY A 20 22.44 1.70 -38.72
CA GLY A 20 23.48 2.56 -38.13
C GLY A 20 22.95 3.71 -37.25
N ALA A 21 21.63 3.94 -37.23
CA ALA A 21 20.99 4.87 -36.31
C ALA A 21 20.71 4.26 -34.92
N ALA A 22 20.57 2.93 -34.84
CA ALA A 22 20.40 2.20 -33.58
C ALA A 22 21.73 1.75 -32.97
N SER A 23 22.74 1.42 -33.80
CA SER A 23 24.05 0.92 -33.34
C SER A 23 24.76 1.84 -32.34
N GLN A 24 24.51 3.15 -32.40
CA GLN A 24 25.08 4.15 -31.49
C GLN A 24 24.55 4.10 -30.04
N PHE A 25 23.53 3.28 -29.76
CA PHE A 25 22.95 3.10 -28.42
C PHE A 25 23.30 1.75 -27.78
N TYR A 26 23.93 0.83 -28.53
CA TYR A 26 24.40 -0.46 -28.00
C TYR A 26 25.70 -0.29 -27.21
N ASP A 27 26.73 0.24 -27.87
CA ASP A 27 28.06 0.41 -27.31
C ASP A 27 28.39 1.91 -27.18
N VAL A 28 28.30 2.45 -25.97
CA VAL A 28 28.77 3.82 -25.69
C VAL A 28 30.24 3.76 -25.29
N ASN A 29 31.09 4.48 -26.01
CA ASN A 29 32.53 4.49 -25.71
C ASN A 29 32.78 5.05 -24.29
N PRO A 30 33.67 4.43 -23.49
CA PRO A 30 34.04 4.94 -22.17
C PRO A 30 34.45 6.42 -22.22
N GLY A 31 33.87 7.24 -21.33
CA GLY A 31 34.11 8.68 -21.30
C GLY A 31 33.19 9.52 -22.20
N GLN A 32 32.28 8.92 -22.98
CA GLN A 32 31.30 9.68 -23.77
C GLN A 32 29.97 9.87 -23.01
N LYS A 33 29.33 11.02 -23.25
CA LYS A 33 27.95 11.29 -22.84
C LYS A 33 26.98 10.36 -23.57
N ALA A 34 25.97 9.89 -22.86
CA ALA A 34 24.88 9.10 -23.43
C ALA A 34 24.22 9.88 -24.57
N ARG A 35 24.03 9.22 -25.70
CA ARG A 35 23.25 9.76 -26.81
C ARG A 35 21.78 9.49 -26.51
N TRP A 36 20.93 10.50 -26.64
CA TRP A 36 19.49 10.32 -26.61
C TRP A 36 18.94 10.09 -28.04
N LEU A 37 17.65 9.80 -28.14
CA LEU A 37 16.99 9.58 -29.43
C LEU A 37 16.95 10.86 -30.30
N GLU A 38 17.02 12.03 -29.67
CA GLU A 38 17.32 13.33 -30.28
C GLU A 38 18.61 13.92 -29.69
N SER A 39 19.21 14.93 -30.33
CA SER A 39 20.55 15.42 -29.98
C SER A 39 20.72 15.91 -28.54
N ASN A 40 19.67 16.49 -27.92
CA ASN A 40 19.75 17.14 -26.61
C ASN A 40 18.69 16.69 -25.58
N ASN A 41 17.63 15.97 -25.98
CA ASN A 41 16.51 15.60 -25.12
C ASN A 41 16.43 14.07 -24.94
N PRO A 42 16.32 13.53 -23.71
CA PRO A 42 16.09 12.09 -23.46
C PRO A 42 14.84 11.55 -24.17
N TYR A 43 13.77 12.35 -24.21
CA TYR A 43 12.46 11.97 -24.76
C TYR A 43 12.02 12.97 -25.84
N PRO A 44 11.95 12.57 -27.13
CA PRO A 44 11.47 13.44 -28.21
C PRO A 44 10.06 13.98 -27.98
N THR A 45 9.20 13.18 -27.35
CA THR A 45 7.82 13.52 -26.99
C THR A 45 7.71 14.44 -25.76
N ASN A 46 8.79 14.71 -25.03
CA ASN A 46 8.80 15.61 -23.89
C ASN A 46 10.01 16.56 -23.89
N PRO A 47 10.01 17.62 -24.73
CA PRO A 47 11.15 18.53 -24.88
C PRO A 47 11.44 19.45 -23.67
N SER A 48 10.62 19.44 -22.62
CA SER A 48 10.87 20.16 -21.36
C SER A 48 11.63 19.30 -20.33
N PHE A 49 11.61 17.97 -20.45
CA PHE A 49 12.42 17.09 -19.60
C PHE A 49 13.90 17.14 -20.02
N ARG A 50 14.65 18.06 -19.40
CA ARG A 50 16.10 18.25 -19.62
C ARG A 50 16.86 18.07 -18.30
N PRO A 51 17.18 16.83 -17.90
CA PRO A 51 17.88 16.58 -16.64
C PRO A 51 19.28 17.21 -16.67
N PRO A 52 19.66 18.01 -15.66
CA PRO A 52 21.01 18.57 -15.57
C PRO A 52 22.04 17.46 -15.26
N PRO A 53 23.31 17.62 -15.67
CA PRO A 53 24.38 16.71 -15.23
C PRO A 53 24.50 16.68 -13.70
N PRO A 54 24.60 15.48 -13.09
CA PRO A 54 24.66 15.34 -11.64
C PRO A 54 25.93 15.97 -11.04
N VAL A 55 25.95 16.11 -9.71
CA VAL A 55 27.13 16.61 -8.98
C VAL A 55 28.20 15.52 -9.00
N SER A 56 29.37 15.82 -9.57
CA SER A 56 30.48 14.86 -9.67
C SER A 56 30.92 14.35 -8.29
N ASN A 57 31.35 13.11 -8.22
CA ASN A 57 31.81 12.47 -6.99
C ASN A 57 33.01 13.20 -6.37
N GLU A 58 33.91 13.75 -7.18
CA GLU A 58 34.99 14.60 -6.67
C GLU A 58 34.46 15.87 -5.98
N LEU A 59 33.43 16.51 -6.55
CA LEU A 59 32.76 17.65 -5.93
C LEU A 59 31.97 17.22 -4.68
N GLN A 60 31.23 16.10 -4.71
CA GLN A 60 30.55 15.54 -3.54
C GLN A 60 31.53 15.25 -2.38
N ASN A 61 32.67 14.61 -2.67
CA ASN A 61 33.74 14.35 -1.70
C ASN A 61 34.39 15.65 -1.20
N THR A 62 34.37 16.72 -1.99
CA THR A 62 34.88 18.05 -1.58
C THR A 62 33.88 18.78 -0.68
N ILE A 63 32.59 18.75 -1.01
CA ILE A 63 31.49 19.24 -0.17
C ILE A 63 31.49 18.52 1.18
N TYR A 64 31.53 17.18 1.18
CA TYR A 64 31.55 16.37 2.40
C TYR A 64 32.76 16.63 3.30
N ARG A 65 33.96 16.83 2.72
CA ARG A 65 35.15 17.26 3.49
C ARG A 65 34.98 18.67 4.07
N ARG A 66 34.33 19.59 3.36
CA ARG A 66 34.09 20.98 3.81
C ARG A 66 32.96 21.13 4.83
N LEU A 67 31.95 20.26 4.81
CA LEU A 67 30.87 20.21 5.81
C LEU A 67 31.37 19.99 7.26
N LYS A 68 32.63 19.58 7.44
CA LYS A 68 33.30 19.52 8.74
C LYS A 68 33.80 20.90 9.26
N ARG A 69 33.65 21.97 8.48
CA ARG A 69 34.16 23.34 8.77
C ARG A 69 33.26 24.49 8.28
N GLN A 70 32.38 24.24 7.30
CA GLN A 70 31.45 25.21 6.72
C GLN A 70 30.01 24.72 6.88
N THR A 71 29.05 25.65 6.99
CA THR A 71 27.63 25.30 7.09
C THR A 71 27.04 24.89 5.73
N VAL A 72 25.89 24.20 5.77
CA VAL A 72 25.13 23.80 4.57
C VAL A 72 24.82 25.02 3.68
N GLY A 73 24.39 26.14 4.28
CA GLY A 73 24.09 27.39 3.54
C GLY A 73 25.33 28.00 2.86
N GLN A 74 26.46 28.06 3.57
CA GLN A 74 27.72 28.55 3.00
C GLN A 74 28.22 27.71 1.81
N LEU A 75 27.95 26.39 1.84
CA LEU A 75 28.32 25.49 0.75
C LEU A 75 27.31 25.51 -0.39
N ALA A 76 26.03 25.73 -0.09
CA ALA A 76 24.99 25.92 -1.10
C ALA A 76 25.26 27.16 -1.95
N GLU A 77 25.54 28.30 -1.29
CA GLU A 77 25.97 29.55 -1.92
C GLU A 77 27.30 29.39 -2.69
N GLN A 78 28.31 28.76 -2.08
CA GLN A 78 29.65 28.61 -2.69
C GLN A 78 29.66 27.75 -3.97
N TYR A 79 28.77 26.76 -4.08
CA TYR A 79 28.77 25.79 -5.19
C TYR A 79 27.54 25.89 -6.12
N ASN A 80 26.61 26.79 -5.83
CA ASN A 80 25.29 26.88 -6.46
C ASN A 80 24.56 25.52 -6.49
N ILE A 81 24.36 24.94 -5.30
CA ILE A 81 23.70 23.65 -5.09
C ILE A 81 22.73 23.80 -3.93
N SER A 82 21.48 23.36 -4.08
CA SER A 82 20.45 23.52 -3.03
C SER A 82 20.85 22.92 -1.68
N LYS A 83 20.47 23.53 -0.55
CA LYS A 83 20.80 23.00 0.81
C LYS A 83 20.32 21.56 0.98
N ALA A 84 19.16 21.23 0.40
CA ALA A 84 18.61 19.87 0.38
C ALA A 84 19.56 18.87 -0.33
N ARG A 85 20.15 19.24 -1.48
CA ARG A 85 21.12 18.41 -2.19
C ARG A 85 22.47 18.34 -1.46
N ILE A 86 22.91 19.39 -0.77
CA ILE A 86 24.09 19.36 0.12
C ILE A 86 23.89 18.39 1.30
N GLU A 87 22.72 18.39 1.94
CA GLU A 87 22.39 17.43 3.01
C GLU A 87 22.18 15.99 2.49
N ALA A 88 21.66 15.82 1.26
CA ALA A 88 21.61 14.50 0.62
C ALA A 88 23.03 13.95 0.39
N ILE A 89 23.95 14.76 -0.13
CA ILE A 89 25.38 14.41 -0.28
C ILE A 89 25.99 14.03 1.09
N ARG A 90 25.71 14.80 2.15
CA ARG A 90 26.16 14.49 3.52
C ARG A 90 25.71 13.10 3.98
N LYS A 91 24.42 12.78 3.82
CA LYS A 91 23.83 11.50 4.22
C LYS A 91 24.42 10.33 3.41
N LEU A 92 24.50 10.46 2.09
CA LEU A 92 25.06 9.42 1.20
C LEU A 92 26.54 9.15 1.49
N LYS A 93 27.34 10.18 1.77
CA LYS A 93 28.77 10.00 2.11
C LYS A 93 29.02 9.39 3.49
N LEU A 94 28.09 9.57 4.45
CA LEU A 94 28.10 8.82 5.70
C LEU A 94 27.82 7.32 5.47
N VAL A 95 26.91 6.97 4.55
CA VAL A 95 26.65 5.58 4.16
C VAL A 95 27.85 4.96 3.43
N GLU A 96 28.54 5.70 2.56
CA GLU A 96 29.79 5.22 1.94
C GLU A 96 30.90 4.96 2.97
N ASP A 97 31.07 5.85 3.96
CA ASP A 97 32.05 5.66 5.04
C ASP A 97 31.69 4.46 5.94
N GLU A 98 30.41 4.21 6.17
CA GLU A 98 29.91 3.04 6.90
C GLU A 98 30.11 1.74 6.10
N PHE A 99 29.85 1.74 4.79
CA PHE A 99 30.14 0.59 3.93
C PHE A 99 31.64 0.27 3.90
N ARG A 100 32.50 1.29 3.83
CA ARG A 100 33.96 1.13 4.00
C ARG A 100 34.32 0.53 5.37
N ARG A 101 33.66 0.97 6.45
CA ARG A 101 33.87 0.45 7.82
C ARG A 101 33.45 -1.02 7.95
N GLN A 102 32.40 -1.44 7.25
CA GLN A 102 31.91 -2.83 7.20
C GLN A 102 32.63 -3.69 6.14
N ALA A 103 33.64 -3.14 5.43
CA ALA A 103 34.31 -3.77 4.29
C ALA A 103 33.39 -4.18 3.12
N ILE A 104 32.22 -3.56 2.99
CA ILE A 104 31.28 -3.75 1.88
C ILE A 104 31.87 -3.08 0.62
N PRO A 105 32.02 -3.80 -0.51
CA PRO A 105 32.64 -3.27 -1.72
C PRO A 105 31.75 -2.23 -2.41
N LEU A 106 32.26 -1.00 -2.55
CA LEU A 106 31.60 0.06 -3.32
C LEU A 106 31.66 -0.23 -4.83
N GLN A 107 30.57 0.02 -5.56
CA GLN A 107 30.45 -0.19 -7.01
C GLN A 107 31.19 0.87 -7.85
N GLN A 108 32.47 1.11 -7.56
CA GLN A 108 33.27 2.20 -8.14
C GLN A 108 33.39 2.09 -9.68
N ALA A 109 33.41 0.88 -10.23
CA ALA A 109 33.45 0.68 -11.68
C ALA A 109 32.17 1.15 -12.39
N PHE A 110 31.00 0.78 -11.85
CA PHE A 110 29.69 1.23 -12.37
C PHE A 110 29.57 2.76 -12.25
N HIS A 111 29.90 3.30 -11.08
CA HIS A 111 29.94 4.73 -10.83
C HIS A 111 30.77 5.50 -11.88
N ASN A 112 32.00 5.05 -12.13
CA ASN A 112 32.92 5.70 -13.06
C ASN A 112 32.47 5.58 -14.53
N GLY A 113 31.64 4.58 -14.87
CA GLY A 113 30.98 4.48 -16.17
C GLY A 113 29.78 5.43 -16.30
N MET A 114 29.02 5.62 -15.22
CA MET A 114 27.80 6.43 -15.23
C MET A 114 28.04 7.95 -15.23
N GLU A 115 29.11 8.45 -14.59
CA GLU A 115 29.39 9.90 -14.60
C GLU A 115 29.53 10.49 -16.01
N PRO A 116 30.38 9.95 -16.92
CA PRO A 116 30.45 10.45 -18.29
C PRO A 116 29.14 10.32 -19.04
N LEU A 117 28.43 9.18 -18.90
CA LEU A 117 27.15 8.93 -19.56
C LEU A 117 26.10 10.00 -19.22
N LEU A 118 26.04 10.41 -17.96
CA LEU A 118 25.12 11.47 -17.50
C LEU A 118 25.63 12.90 -17.81
N GLY A 119 26.75 13.02 -18.54
CA GLY A 119 27.31 14.29 -18.98
C GLY A 119 28.07 15.05 -17.89
N VAL A 120 28.59 14.36 -16.88
CA VAL A 120 29.49 14.97 -15.88
C VAL A 120 30.83 15.24 -16.54
N GLU A 121 31.24 16.51 -16.54
CA GLU A 121 32.54 16.91 -17.08
C GLU A 121 33.67 16.46 -16.14
N THR A 122 34.46 15.49 -16.59
CA THR A 122 35.69 15.08 -15.89
C THR A 122 36.77 16.12 -16.11
N ALA A 123 36.94 17.02 -15.15
CA ALA A 123 37.91 18.11 -15.24
C ALA A 123 39.36 17.59 -15.43
N PRO A 124 40.21 18.29 -16.21
CA PRO A 124 41.58 17.86 -16.47
C PRO A 124 42.44 17.96 -15.19
N ARG A 125 42.87 16.80 -14.67
CA ARG A 125 43.80 16.68 -13.55
C ARG A 125 45.02 17.59 -13.72
N ASN A 126 45.15 18.58 -12.84
CA ASN A 126 46.38 19.07 -12.16
C ASN A 126 46.39 20.57 -11.82
N ASP A 127 45.38 21.37 -12.19
CA ASP A 127 45.30 22.79 -11.83
C ASP A 127 44.16 23.07 -10.83
N SER A 128 44.48 23.22 -9.54
CA SER A 128 43.47 23.55 -8.51
C SER A 128 42.81 24.91 -8.72
N LYS A 129 43.50 25.86 -9.36
CA LYS A 129 42.91 27.14 -9.80
C LYS A 129 41.95 26.95 -10.97
N LYS A 130 42.28 26.14 -11.99
CA LYS A 130 41.33 25.83 -13.06
C LYS A 130 40.12 25.08 -12.52
N GLN A 131 40.30 24.15 -11.57
CA GLN A 131 39.16 23.49 -10.93
C GLN A 131 38.20 24.49 -10.31
N SER A 132 38.69 25.48 -9.55
CA SER A 132 37.81 26.52 -8.98
C SER A 132 37.16 27.46 -10.01
N ILE A 133 37.66 27.49 -11.25
CA ILE A 133 37.05 28.23 -12.36
C ILE A 133 36.00 27.34 -13.04
N ILE A 134 36.34 26.09 -13.37
CA ILE A 134 35.45 25.08 -13.96
C ILE A 134 34.25 24.81 -13.04
N ASP A 135 34.47 24.65 -11.73
CA ASP A 135 33.40 24.49 -10.73
C ASP A 135 32.45 25.69 -10.74
N ARG A 136 32.98 26.91 -10.95
CA ARG A 136 32.17 28.14 -11.02
C ARG A 136 31.48 28.31 -12.38
N GLU A 137 32.14 27.94 -13.46
CA GLU A 137 31.62 27.97 -14.82
C GLU A 137 30.48 26.95 -14.98
N ALA A 138 30.65 25.74 -14.44
CA ALA A 138 29.58 24.74 -14.30
C ALA A 138 28.46 25.18 -13.34
N ALA A 139 28.77 25.96 -12.28
CA ALA A 139 27.77 26.58 -11.42
C ALA A 139 26.97 27.69 -12.12
N GLN A 140 27.59 28.46 -13.02
CA GLN A 140 26.94 29.50 -13.83
C GLN A 140 26.11 28.88 -14.97
N LEU A 141 26.65 27.88 -15.69
CA LEU A 141 25.91 27.07 -16.66
C LEU A 141 24.69 26.36 -16.06
N ARG A 142 24.69 26.12 -14.74
CA ARG A 142 23.51 25.62 -14.01
C ARG A 142 22.44 26.68 -13.76
N GLU A 143 22.76 27.96 -13.65
CA GLU A 143 21.75 29.02 -13.49
C GLU A 143 20.89 29.19 -14.76
N GLU A 144 21.44 28.89 -15.94
CA GLU A 144 20.71 28.92 -17.21
C GLU A 144 19.79 27.70 -17.42
N ILE A 145 19.80 26.70 -16.51
CA ILE A 145 18.96 25.50 -16.61
C ILE A 145 17.67 25.68 -15.80
N PRO A 146 16.46 25.62 -16.41
CA PRO A 146 15.19 25.82 -15.71
C PRO A 146 14.95 24.89 -14.51
N GLY A 147 15.52 23.67 -14.53
CA GLY A 147 15.46 22.75 -13.38
C GLY A 147 16.19 23.27 -12.14
N THR A 148 17.31 23.99 -12.30
CA THR A 148 18.04 24.61 -11.18
C THR A 148 17.26 25.81 -10.64
N VAL A 149 16.61 26.57 -11.52
CA VAL A 149 15.73 27.69 -11.13
C VAL A 149 14.57 27.16 -10.29
N ALA A 150 13.88 26.12 -10.75
CA ALA A 150 12.80 25.47 -9.98
C ALA A 150 13.27 24.89 -8.64
N GLU A 151 14.49 24.35 -8.56
CA GLU A 151 15.07 23.92 -7.26
C GLU A 151 15.36 25.09 -6.32
N ARG A 152 15.76 26.26 -6.83
CA ARG A 152 15.99 27.48 -6.04
C ARG A 152 14.67 28.11 -5.62
N GLU A 153 13.67 28.20 -6.51
CA GLU A 153 12.32 28.69 -6.21
C GLU A 153 11.64 27.85 -5.13
N GLU A 154 11.74 26.51 -5.20
CA GLU A 154 11.23 25.61 -4.16
C GLU A 154 11.99 25.77 -2.83
N GLU A 155 13.30 26.02 -2.87
CA GLU A 155 14.11 26.27 -1.67
C GLU A 155 13.80 27.64 -1.02
N GLU A 156 13.59 28.69 -1.81
CA GLU A 156 13.17 30.02 -1.32
C GLU A 156 11.74 29.95 -0.74
N ARG A 157 10.84 29.17 -1.36
CA ARG A 157 9.50 28.88 -0.84
C ARG A 157 9.57 28.16 0.52
N LEU A 158 10.44 27.15 0.64
CA LEU A 158 10.71 26.41 1.89
C LEU A 158 11.34 27.29 2.99
N ASP A 159 12.32 28.14 2.66
CA ASP A 159 12.94 29.09 3.61
C ASP A 159 11.91 30.14 4.09
N ALA A 160 11.02 30.60 3.20
CA ALA A 160 9.87 31.45 3.54
C ALA A 160 8.79 30.72 4.39
N GLY A 161 8.96 29.42 4.66
CA GLY A 161 8.05 28.61 5.45
C GLY A 161 6.80 28.14 4.71
N ILE A 162 6.69 28.44 3.42
CA ILE A 162 5.56 28.08 2.55
C ILE A 162 5.80 26.67 1.99
N GLY A 163 4.83 25.78 2.17
CA GLY A 163 4.92 24.41 1.62
C GLY A 163 5.96 23.52 2.30
N ARG A 164 5.81 23.27 3.60
CA ARG A 164 6.72 22.47 4.47
C ARG A 164 6.85 20.96 4.12
N GLY A 165 6.55 20.56 2.88
CA GLY A 165 6.46 19.17 2.41
C GLY A 165 7.41 18.82 1.25
N GLY A 166 8.59 19.46 1.20
CA GLY A 166 9.65 19.10 0.25
C GLY A 166 10.24 17.71 0.53
N ALA A 167 10.70 17.00 -0.50
CA ALA A 167 10.97 15.55 -0.48
C ALA A 167 12.04 15.04 0.52
N PHE A 168 12.81 15.93 1.17
CA PHE A 168 13.75 15.58 2.24
C PHE A 168 13.64 16.57 3.41
N GLY A 169 12.84 16.20 4.41
CA GLY A 169 12.55 17.05 5.57
C GLY A 169 13.78 17.50 6.36
N ASN A 170 13.71 18.73 6.92
CA ASN A 170 14.83 19.40 7.59
C ASN A 170 14.65 19.43 9.13
N SER A 171 15.73 19.19 9.87
CA SER A 171 15.70 18.65 11.23
C SER A 171 15.67 19.69 12.37
N ARG A 172 14.96 20.81 12.20
CA ARG A 172 15.06 21.95 13.16
C ARG A 172 14.08 21.96 14.34
N ASN A 173 13.01 21.16 14.33
CA ASN A 173 12.14 20.93 15.49
C ASN A 173 12.22 19.46 15.94
N SER A 174 13.35 19.07 16.54
CA SER A 174 13.69 17.68 16.89
C SER A 174 12.86 17.06 18.03
N GLU A 175 11.92 17.80 18.63
CA GLU A 175 11.01 17.26 19.66
C GLU A 175 9.80 16.51 19.10
N LYS A 176 9.43 16.74 17.83
CA LYS A 176 8.37 16.02 17.12
C LYS A 176 8.80 15.63 15.71
N SER A 177 9.81 14.75 15.59
CA SER A 177 10.04 14.03 14.34
C SER A 177 8.81 13.20 13.98
N ILE A 178 8.47 13.15 12.69
CA ILE A 178 7.35 12.35 12.15
C ILE A 178 7.52 10.86 12.51
N GLU A 179 8.76 10.39 12.67
CA GLU A 179 9.11 9.03 13.13
C GLU A 179 8.61 8.69 14.55
N ARG A 180 8.21 9.68 15.37
CA ARG A 180 7.84 9.47 16.79
C ARG A 180 6.40 8.96 17.00
N THR A 181 5.55 9.07 15.99
CA THR A 181 4.13 8.64 16.01
C THR A 181 3.91 7.28 15.32
N VAL A 182 4.85 6.86 14.47
CA VAL A 182 4.80 5.68 13.59
C VAL A 182 4.65 4.33 14.32
N TRP A 183 4.95 4.30 15.62
CA TRP A 183 5.17 3.05 16.38
C TRP A 183 4.18 2.84 17.53
N GLU A 184 3.02 3.49 17.48
CA GLU A 184 1.90 3.17 18.36
C GLU A 184 0.91 2.27 17.62
N PHE A 185 1.13 0.94 17.71
CA PHE A 185 0.04 -0.03 17.51
C PHE A 185 -0.98 0.18 18.64
N ARG A 186 -1.91 1.11 18.43
CA ARG A 186 -2.96 1.46 19.39
C ARG A 186 -3.91 0.27 19.56
N SER A 187 -4.35 0.00 20.79
CA SER A 187 -5.44 -0.94 21.01
C SER A 187 -6.73 -0.37 20.44
N GLU A 188 -7.67 -1.24 20.07
CA GLU A 188 -9.02 -0.82 19.66
C GLU A 188 -9.67 0.10 20.71
N GLU A 189 -9.48 -0.18 22.01
CA GLU A 189 -9.91 0.72 23.10
C GLU A 189 -9.33 2.15 23.00
N MET A 190 -8.05 2.29 22.66
CA MET A 190 -7.43 3.62 22.47
C MET A 190 -8.02 4.32 21.24
N VAL A 191 -8.21 3.59 20.13
CA VAL A 191 -8.82 4.14 18.91
C VAL A 191 -10.28 4.57 19.15
N MET A 192 -11.04 3.80 19.92
CA MET A 192 -12.43 4.10 20.29
C MET A 192 -12.52 5.30 21.24
N ALA A 193 -11.60 5.42 22.20
CA ALA A 193 -11.51 6.59 23.08
C ALA A 193 -11.12 7.88 22.32
N GLU A 194 -10.26 7.76 21.31
CA GLU A 194 -9.81 8.88 20.48
C GLU A 194 -10.89 9.33 19.48
N LYS A 195 -11.56 8.40 18.78
CA LYS A 195 -12.72 8.70 17.90
C LYS A 195 -13.86 9.39 18.67
N ALA A 196 -14.06 9.05 19.95
CA ALA A 196 -15.02 9.72 20.83
C ALA A 196 -14.61 11.16 21.23
N ALA A 197 -13.30 11.48 21.20
CA ALA A 197 -12.79 12.83 21.42
C ALA A 197 -12.80 13.67 20.13
N GLU A 198 -12.45 13.09 18.98
CA GLU A 198 -12.48 13.75 17.68
C GLU A 198 -13.90 14.15 17.25
N ALA A 199 -14.88 13.27 17.44
CA ALA A 199 -16.30 13.58 17.21
C ALA A 199 -16.81 14.76 18.07
N LYS A 200 -16.13 15.08 19.17
CA LYS A 200 -16.42 16.22 20.04
C LYS A 200 -15.68 17.50 19.64
N ALA A 201 -14.64 17.39 18.80
CA ALA A 201 -13.87 18.51 18.27
C ALA A 201 -14.35 18.96 16.88
N ALA A 202 -14.82 18.03 16.04
CA ALA A 202 -15.30 18.31 14.69
C ALA A 202 -16.50 19.27 14.64
N ALA A 203 -17.32 19.31 15.70
CA ALA A 203 -18.50 20.19 15.82
C ALA A 203 -18.18 21.69 16.04
N GLY A 204 -17.06 22.20 15.51
CA GLY A 204 -16.49 23.49 15.93
C GLY A 204 -15.81 24.38 14.88
N ALA A 205 -15.67 23.97 13.61
CA ALA A 205 -15.03 24.81 12.58
C ALA A 205 -15.49 24.49 11.14
N GLU A 206 -15.78 25.54 10.36
CA GLU A 206 -16.23 25.44 8.96
C GLU A 206 -15.76 26.69 8.15
N THR A 207 -15.81 26.61 6.81
CA THR A 207 -15.38 27.63 5.78
C THR A 207 -13.85 27.88 5.66
N ALA A 208 -13.19 28.12 4.51
CA ALA A 208 -13.40 27.92 3.04
C ALA A 208 -12.02 28.22 2.32
N PHE A 209 -11.68 28.14 1.01
CA PHE A 209 -12.35 28.01 -0.31
C PHE A 209 -11.41 27.28 -1.34
N PRO A 210 -11.90 26.78 -2.50
CA PRO A 210 -11.12 26.22 -3.63
C PRO A 210 -11.03 27.18 -4.86
N SER A 211 -10.82 26.72 -6.12
CA SER A 211 -9.54 26.32 -6.78
C SER A 211 -9.67 26.49 -8.33
N TYR A 212 -8.76 25.99 -9.19
CA TYR A 212 -8.93 25.98 -10.67
C TYR A 212 -8.12 24.87 -11.42
N SER A 213 -8.66 24.33 -12.54
CA SER A 213 -8.12 23.24 -13.41
C SER A 213 -7.58 23.80 -14.76
N ARG A 214 -6.67 23.22 -15.60
CA ARG A 214 -6.11 21.88 -15.96
C ARG A 214 -6.84 21.11 -17.11
N TYR A 215 -6.11 20.26 -17.86
CA TYR A 215 -6.54 19.56 -19.11
C TYR A 215 -5.82 18.19 -19.37
N HIS A 216 -6.13 17.48 -20.49
CA HIS A 216 -6.16 15.99 -20.63
C HIS A 216 -5.29 15.30 -21.75
N TYR A 217 -5.33 13.95 -21.83
CA TYR A 217 -4.67 13.00 -22.79
C TYR A 217 -5.46 11.66 -22.95
N PRO A 218 -5.26 10.82 -24.01
CA PRO A 218 -5.86 9.45 -24.09
C PRO A 218 -4.85 8.34 -24.64
N PRO A 219 -5.22 7.11 -25.14
CA PRO A 219 -4.90 5.83 -24.42
C PRO A 219 -4.43 4.58 -25.25
N GLN A 220 -3.98 3.47 -24.61
CA GLN A 220 -4.33 2.03 -24.93
C GLN A 220 -3.48 0.93 -24.22
N ALA A 221 -4.10 -0.26 -24.04
CA ALA A 221 -3.55 -1.59 -23.69
C ALA A 221 -2.91 -1.80 -22.30
N VAL A 222 -2.81 -3.06 -21.84
CA VAL A 222 -2.00 -3.45 -20.67
C VAL A 222 -0.52 -3.51 -21.07
N VAL A 223 0.03 -2.33 -21.29
CA VAL A 223 1.46 -2.06 -21.38
C VAL A 223 2.01 -2.02 -19.94
N PRO A 224 3.31 -2.30 -19.65
CA PRO A 224 3.92 -1.87 -18.38
C PRO A 224 3.54 -0.41 -18.12
N ALA A 225 2.78 -0.20 -17.04
CA ALA A 225 1.72 0.81 -16.98
C ALA A 225 2.06 2.12 -17.69
N PHE A 226 1.50 2.33 -18.88
CA PHE A 226 1.54 3.64 -19.51
C PHE A 226 0.77 4.58 -18.60
N ILE A 227 1.48 5.52 -17.99
CA ILE A 227 0.89 6.57 -17.16
C ILE A 227 0.23 7.58 -18.09
N SER A 228 -0.92 7.20 -18.65
CA SER A 228 -1.99 8.15 -18.91
C SER A 228 -2.36 8.79 -17.57
N ASN A 229 -2.66 10.09 -17.57
CA ASN A 229 -2.93 10.82 -16.32
C ASN A 229 -4.15 10.27 -15.57
N ASP A 230 -5.08 9.63 -16.29
CA ASP A 230 -6.11 8.74 -15.74
C ASP A 230 -5.48 7.45 -15.18
N THR A 231 -5.19 7.45 -13.89
CA THR A 231 -4.84 6.23 -13.16
C THR A 231 -6.09 5.48 -12.73
N TYR A 232 -6.39 4.42 -13.48
CA TYR A 232 -7.32 3.39 -13.06
C TYR A 232 -6.77 2.57 -11.87
N TYR A 233 -7.62 1.72 -11.31
CA TYR A 233 -7.23 0.51 -10.58
C TYR A 233 -6.12 -0.24 -11.37
N ARG A 234 -5.17 -0.93 -10.72
CA ARG A 234 -4.09 -1.65 -11.46
C ARG A 234 -4.61 -2.74 -12.39
N ASP A 235 -5.79 -3.27 -12.08
CA ASP A 235 -6.60 -4.10 -12.95
C ASP A 235 -7.71 -3.24 -13.55
N ALA A 236 -7.73 -3.06 -14.88
CA ALA A 236 -8.70 -2.18 -15.54
C ALA A 236 -10.17 -2.61 -15.38
N PHE A 237 -10.45 -3.85 -14.98
CA PHE A 237 -11.82 -4.39 -14.82
C PHE A 237 -11.92 -5.21 -13.52
N PRO A 238 -11.74 -4.58 -12.35
CA PRO A 238 -11.50 -5.29 -11.09
C PRO A 238 -12.74 -6.07 -10.63
N ILE A 239 -13.95 -5.64 -11.02
CA ILE A 239 -15.19 -6.38 -10.75
C ILE A 239 -15.17 -7.74 -11.46
N ARG A 240 -14.78 -7.79 -12.74
CA ARG A 240 -14.64 -9.05 -13.50
C ARG A 240 -13.66 -10.00 -12.82
N SER A 241 -12.52 -9.49 -12.35
CA SER A 241 -11.53 -10.30 -11.65
C SER A 241 -12.01 -10.76 -10.27
N ILE A 242 -12.68 -9.90 -9.50
CA ILE A 242 -13.24 -10.25 -8.18
C ILE A 242 -14.31 -11.36 -8.32
N VAL A 243 -15.19 -11.27 -9.33
CA VAL A 243 -16.15 -12.35 -9.64
C VAL A 243 -15.43 -13.64 -10.05
N HIS A 244 -14.40 -13.55 -10.89
CA HIS A 244 -13.59 -14.73 -11.27
C HIS A 244 -12.85 -15.37 -10.09
N TYR A 245 -12.34 -14.58 -9.15
CA TYR A 245 -11.71 -15.09 -7.93
C TYR A 245 -12.72 -15.70 -6.95
N LEU A 246 -13.98 -15.25 -6.94
CA LEU A 246 -15.07 -15.93 -6.21
C LEU A 246 -15.36 -17.30 -6.80
N GLU A 247 -15.57 -17.40 -8.12
CA GLU A 247 -15.77 -18.69 -8.82
C GLU A 247 -14.60 -19.66 -8.59
N ARG A 248 -13.37 -19.14 -8.59
CA ARG A 248 -12.16 -19.91 -8.27
C ARG A 248 -12.14 -20.38 -6.83
N ALA A 249 -12.49 -19.52 -5.87
CA ALA A 249 -12.52 -19.85 -4.45
C ALA A 249 -13.56 -20.94 -4.16
N GLU A 250 -14.77 -20.82 -4.71
CA GLU A 250 -15.82 -21.84 -4.62
C GLU A 250 -15.35 -23.20 -5.13
N ALA A 251 -14.69 -23.23 -6.29
CA ALA A 251 -14.13 -24.46 -6.86
C ALA A 251 -12.99 -25.05 -6.01
N GLU A 252 -12.11 -24.22 -5.43
CA GLU A 252 -10.99 -24.66 -4.59
C GLU A 252 -11.42 -25.16 -3.19
N ILE A 253 -12.50 -24.58 -2.65
CA ILE A 253 -13.16 -24.99 -1.41
C ILE A 253 -13.87 -26.33 -1.62
N ALA A 254 -14.69 -26.45 -2.68
CA ALA A 254 -15.39 -27.68 -3.02
C ALA A 254 -14.44 -28.84 -3.35
N ALA A 255 -13.32 -28.56 -4.02
CA ALA A 255 -12.27 -29.56 -4.30
C ALA A 255 -11.51 -30.04 -3.05
N ARG A 256 -11.69 -29.38 -1.91
CA ARG A 256 -11.07 -29.73 -0.60
C ARG A 256 -12.08 -30.26 0.43
N ASP A 257 -13.36 -30.40 0.06
CA ASP A 257 -14.46 -30.84 0.93
C ASP A 257 -14.56 -30.04 2.25
N LEU A 258 -14.36 -28.71 2.15
CA LEU A 258 -14.40 -27.81 3.30
C LEU A 258 -15.84 -27.32 3.57
N ASP A 259 -16.25 -27.36 4.83
CA ASP A 259 -17.50 -26.74 5.29
C ASP A 259 -17.49 -25.23 5.02
N THR A 260 -18.64 -24.69 4.60
CA THR A 260 -18.87 -23.27 4.27
C THR A 260 -19.91 -22.60 5.18
N CYS A 261 -20.34 -23.29 6.25
CA CYS A 261 -21.47 -22.89 7.10
C CYS A 261 -22.75 -22.62 6.29
N ASP A 262 -23.16 -23.54 5.41
CA ASP A 262 -24.28 -23.37 4.48
C ASP A 262 -24.11 -22.15 3.52
N ASP A 263 -22.88 -21.90 3.05
CA ASP A 263 -22.51 -20.75 2.19
C ASP A 263 -22.82 -19.36 2.82
N LYS A 264 -22.98 -19.29 4.16
CA LYS A 264 -23.24 -18.04 4.90
C LYS A 264 -22.16 -16.97 4.74
N LEU A 265 -20.94 -17.38 4.42
CA LEU A 265 -19.80 -16.49 4.19
C LEU A 265 -19.40 -16.39 2.70
N GLY A 266 -20.26 -16.86 1.81
CA GLY A 266 -20.00 -16.94 0.37
C GLY A 266 -21.08 -16.30 -0.48
N ARG A 267 -21.47 -16.95 -1.59
CA ARG A 267 -22.33 -16.33 -2.62
C ARG A 267 -23.74 -16.09 -2.12
N SER A 268 -24.26 -16.97 -1.27
CA SER A 268 -25.61 -16.87 -0.69
C SER A 268 -25.76 -15.65 0.22
N LEU A 269 -24.67 -15.13 0.81
CA LEU A 269 -24.65 -13.85 1.50
C LEU A 269 -24.84 -12.67 0.52
N VAL A 270 -24.15 -12.70 -0.63
CA VAL A 270 -24.31 -11.70 -1.70
C VAL A 270 -25.74 -11.73 -2.27
N GLU A 271 -26.34 -12.92 -2.39
CA GLU A 271 -27.75 -13.06 -2.74
C GLU A 271 -28.69 -12.55 -1.64
N ALA A 272 -28.35 -12.70 -0.36
CA ALA A 272 -29.15 -12.17 0.76
C ALA A 272 -29.17 -10.63 0.76
N TYR A 273 -27.99 -10.01 0.65
CA TYR A 273 -27.85 -8.57 0.36
C TYR A 273 -28.70 -8.14 -0.84
N HIS A 274 -28.72 -8.92 -1.92
CA HIS A 274 -29.50 -8.58 -3.12
C HIS A 274 -31.02 -8.68 -2.90
N ARG A 275 -31.50 -9.60 -2.05
CA ARG A 275 -32.93 -9.76 -1.71
C ARG A 275 -33.46 -8.62 -0.84
N THR A 276 -32.63 -8.04 0.03
CA THR A 276 -32.96 -6.91 0.91
C THR A 276 -32.66 -5.55 0.30
N ARG A 277 -32.53 -5.47 -1.03
CA ARG A 277 -32.22 -4.24 -1.73
C ARG A 277 -33.43 -3.28 -1.75
N LEU A 278 -33.29 -2.15 -1.07
CA LEU A 278 -34.26 -1.05 -1.02
C LEU A 278 -33.80 0.17 -1.83
N THR A 279 -34.71 1.12 -2.08
CA THR A 279 -34.39 2.43 -2.66
C THR A 279 -34.26 3.43 -1.52
N TYR A 280 -33.05 3.91 -1.24
CA TYR A 280 -32.73 4.84 -0.16
C TYR A 280 -33.03 6.30 -0.55
N VAL A 281 -32.67 6.68 -1.79
CA VAL A 281 -33.00 7.97 -2.40
C VAL A 281 -33.57 7.75 -3.79
N SER A 282 -34.69 8.41 -4.09
CA SER A 282 -35.37 8.37 -5.38
C SER A 282 -35.30 9.72 -6.10
N PRO A 283 -35.04 9.76 -7.42
CA PRO A 283 -34.92 11.02 -8.17
C PRO A 283 -36.26 11.74 -8.27
N SER A 284 -36.25 13.05 -8.04
CA SER A 284 -37.43 13.93 -8.17
C SER A 284 -37.70 14.30 -9.64
N SER A 285 -36.67 14.29 -10.49
CA SER A 285 -36.78 14.53 -11.93
C SER A 285 -35.79 13.69 -12.77
N PRO A 286 -35.95 13.64 -14.11
CA PRO A 286 -35.05 12.89 -14.99
C PRO A 286 -33.62 13.45 -14.97
N GLY A 287 -32.70 12.72 -14.33
CA GLY A 287 -31.31 13.12 -14.13
C GLY A 287 -30.92 13.35 -12.67
N GLY A 288 -31.89 13.38 -11.76
CA GLY A 288 -31.64 13.36 -10.31
C GLY A 288 -30.94 12.08 -9.85
N SER A 289 -30.49 12.07 -8.59
CA SER A 289 -29.83 10.91 -7.98
C SER A 289 -30.80 9.76 -7.69
N GLU A 290 -30.35 8.54 -7.97
CA GLU A 290 -30.98 7.31 -7.46
C GLU A 290 -29.94 6.61 -6.57
N ILE A 291 -30.35 6.14 -5.40
CA ILE A 291 -29.48 5.39 -4.48
C ILE A 291 -30.24 4.16 -4.00
N SER A 292 -29.66 2.99 -4.22
CA SER A 292 -30.20 1.73 -3.76
C SER A 292 -29.22 1.05 -2.82
N CYS A 293 -29.68 0.72 -1.61
CA CYS A 293 -28.87 0.10 -0.56
C CYS A 293 -29.34 -1.33 -0.30
N ALA A 294 -28.41 -2.20 0.08
CA ALA A 294 -28.64 -3.63 0.31
C ALA A 294 -28.36 -3.97 1.77
N GLN A 295 -29.36 -4.27 2.60
CA GLN A 295 -29.19 -4.38 4.06
C GLN A 295 -29.02 -5.84 4.51
N VAL A 296 -27.86 -6.20 5.05
CA VAL A 296 -27.55 -7.62 5.38
C VAL A 296 -28.53 -8.26 6.36
N LYS A 297 -28.99 -7.51 7.36
CA LYS A 297 -29.68 -8.06 8.54
C LYS A 297 -31.16 -8.38 8.30
N SER A 298 -31.74 -7.89 7.21
CA SER A 298 -33.18 -7.97 6.93
C SER A 298 -33.59 -9.21 6.12
N ASP A 299 -32.65 -10.12 5.84
CA ASP A 299 -32.92 -11.43 5.23
C ASP A 299 -32.78 -12.54 6.28
N THR A 300 -33.71 -13.50 6.29
CA THR A 300 -33.67 -14.66 7.20
C THR A 300 -32.43 -15.54 7.04
N PHE A 301 -31.69 -15.43 5.93
CA PHE A 301 -30.40 -16.10 5.75
C PHE A 301 -29.25 -15.43 6.53
N SER A 302 -29.34 -14.12 6.76
CA SER A 302 -28.28 -13.28 7.33
C SER A 302 -28.71 -12.42 8.52
N GLU A 303 -29.84 -12.75 9.14
CA GLU A 303 -30.31 -12.19 10.43
C GLU A 303 -29.31 -12.37 11.58
N TRP A 304 -28.41 -13.37 11.47
CA TRP A 304 -27.30 -13.62 12.39
C TRP A 304 -26.23 -12.51 12.36
N TRP A 305 -26.22 -11.67 11.34
CA TRP A 305 -25.26 -10.58 11.20
C TRP A 305 -25.55 -9.48 12.25
N PRO A 306 -24.57 -9.07 13.08
CA PRO A 306 -24.85 -8.37 14.34
C PRO A 306 -25.44 -6.96 14.16
N VAL A 307 -25.04 -6.21 13.14
CA VAL A 307 -25.48 -4.82 12.89
C VAL A 307 -25.94 -4.61 11.44
N PRO A 308 -26.84 -3.65 11.15
CA PRO A 308 -27.43 -3.50 9.81
C PRO A 308 -26.48 -2.82 8.80
N ALA A 309 -25.37 -3.47 8.46
CA ALA A 309 -24.49 -3.00 7.39
C ALA A 309 -25.20 -3.03 6.02
N ALA A 310 -25.11 -1.91 5.28
CA ALA A 310 -25.67 -1.78 3.94
C ALA A 310 -24.71 -1.09 2.95
N PRO A 311 -24.02 -1.82 2.05
CA PRO A 311 -23.40 -1.20 0.89
C PRO A 311 -24.49 -0.66 -0.06
N CYS A 312 -24.19 0.44 -0.74
CA CYS A 312 -25.12 1.11 -1.65
C CYS A 312 -24.55 1.28 -3.05
N LEU A 313 -25.43 1.30 -4.04
CA LEU A 313 -25.15 1.62 -5.44
C LEU A 313 -25.96 2.86 -5.82
N SER A 314 -25.25 3.89 -6.25
CA SER A 314 -25.81 5.21 -6.56
C SER A 314 -25.56 5.60 -8.01
N THR A 315 -26.40 6.48 -8.54
CA THR A 315 -26.19 7.17 -9.82
C THR A 315 -26.41 8.65 -9.69
N ASN A 316 -25.77 9.43 -10.56
CA ASN A 316 -25.89 10.89 -10.62
C ASN A 316 -25.60 11.55 -9.26
N LEU A 317 -24.50 11.17 -8.60
CA LEU A 317 -23.98 11.88 -7.43
C LEU A 317 -22.98 12.95 -7.85
N ARG A 318 -22.78 13.96 -7.01
CA ARG A 318 -21.81 15.04 -7.24
C ARG A 318 -20.74 15.06 -6.14
N ALA A 319 -19.51 15.41 -6.49
CA ALA A 319 -18.48 15.78 -5.50
C ALA A 319 -18.52 17.28 -5.17
N ASN A 320 -18.49 17.58 -3.86
CA ASN A 320 -18.29 18.91 -3.30
C ASN A 320 -17.07 18.85 -2.38
N GLY A 321 -15.90 19.25 -2.87
CA GLY A 321 -14.62 19.03 -2.20
C GLY A 321 -14.30 17.53 -2.01
N ARG A 322 -14.59 16.99 -0.81
CA ARG A 322 -14.49 15.54 -0.48
C ARG A 322 -15.84 14.84 -0.35
N GLU A 323 -16.91 15.58 -0.11
CA GLU A 323 -18.24 15.02 0.16
C GLU A 323 -18.94 14.60 -1.12
N LEU A 324 -19.79 13.59 -1.03
CA LEU A 324 -20.78 13.27 -2.06
C LEU A 324 -22.13 13.92 -1.72
N GLN A 325 -22.80 14.44 -2.75
CA GLN A 325 -24.08 15.14 -2.63
C GLN A 325 -25.10 14.59 -3.62
N LYS A 326 -26.39 14.62 -3.22
CA LYS A 326 -27.53 14.24 -4.05
C LYS A 326 -28.02 15.43 -4.88
N MET A 327 -28.43 15.15 -6.11
CA MET A 327 -28.96 16.11 -7.07
C MET A 327 -30.45 15.83 -7.27
N ASP A 328 -31.32 16.83 -7.02
CA ASP A 328 -32.77 16.78 -7.26
C ASP A 328 -33.44 15.42 -6.96
N ALA A 329 -33.35 14.99 -5.70
CA ALA A 329 -33.80 13.66 -5.26
C ALA A 329 -34.21 13.66 -3.77
N ALA A 330 -35.20 12.85 -3.42
CA ALA A 330 -35.72 12.73 -2.06
C ALA A 330 -35.26 11.42 -1.39
N VAL A 331 -35.01 11.46 -0.08
CA VAL A 331 -34.87 10.25 0.74
C VAL A 331 -36.26 9.59 0.83
N THR A 332 -36.32 8.27 0.73
CA THR A 332 -37.57 7.50 0.86
C THR A 332 -37.84 7.15 2.32
N THR A 333 -39.07 6.74 2.67
CA THR A 333 -39.37 6.23 4.01
C THR A 333 -38.57 4.97 4.36
N ASP A 334 -38.27 4.11 3.37
CA ASP A 334 -37.37 2.95 3.56
C ASP A 334 -35.93 3.41 3.85
N GLY A 335 -35.50 4.54 3.26
CA GLY A 335 -34.20 5.16 3.52
C GLY A 335 -34.12 5.84 4.88
N GLU A 336 -35.19 6.52 5.31
CA GLU A 336 -35.34 7.07 6.67
C GLU A 336 -35.31 5.94 7.72
N GLN A 337 -35.96 4.80 7.45
CA GLN A 337 -35.89 3.63 8.33
C GLN A 337 -34.46 3.04 8.38
N LEU A 338 -33.82 2.82 7.22
CA LEU A 338 -32.44 2.31 7.17
C LEU A 338 -31.48 3.21 7.95
N TRP A 339 -31.66 4.54 7.86
CA TRP A 339 -30.91 5.50 8.66
C TRP A 339 -31.05 5.27 10.17
N GLU A 340 -32.29 5.19 10.66
CA GLU A 340 -32.58 5.00 12.09
C GLU A 340 -32.10 3.64 12.62
N GLU A 341 -32.01 2.63 11.76
CA GLU A 341 -31.44 1.32 12.08
C GLU A 341 -29.90 1.34 12.10
N MET A 342 -29.25 2.04 11.16
CA MET A 342 -27.78 2.15 11.08
C MET A 342 -27.17 3.05 12.16
N ARG A 343 -27.90 4.06 12.67
CA ARG A 343 -27.61 4.89 13.86
C ARG A 343 -26.27 5.64 13.93
N ARG A 344 -25.17 4.90 14.04
CA ARG A 344 -23.80 5.37 14.27
C ARG A 344 -22.80 4.79 13.26
N GLU A 345 -23.20 3.78 12.48
CA GLU A 345 -22.37 3.28 11.40
C GLU A 345 -22.19 4.36 10.33
N ARG A 346 -20.93 4.65 9.99
CA ARG A 346 -20.60 5.61 8.93
C ARG A 346 -20.61 4.89 7.59
N PHE A 347 -21.76 4.86 6.93
CA PHE A 347 -21.84 4.52 5.52
C PHE A 347 -21.78 5.79 4.67
N VAL A 348 -21.09 5.76 3.54
CA VAL A 348 -20.85 6.94 2.68
C VAL A 348 -22.17 7.62 2.20
N GLY A 349 -23.30 6.91 2.28
CA GLY A 349 -24.63 7.44 1.97
C GLY A 349 -25.29 8.27 3.09
N SER A 350 -24.69 8.40 4.28
CA SER A 350 -25.29 9.17 5.39
C SER A 350 -25.10 10.67 5.25
N HIS A 351 -23.92 11.15 4.87
CA HIS A 351 -23.62 12.59 4.87
C HIS A 351 -23.91 13.28 3.52
N LEU A 352 -24.92 12.79 2.80
CA LEU A 352 -25.32 13.29 1.48
C LEU A 352 -26.06 14.64 1.59
N GLY A 353 -25.31 15.72 1.42
CA GLY A 353 -25.87 17.06 1.25
C GLY A 353 -26.78 17.16 0.01
N GLU A 354 -27.75 18.07 0.08
CA GLU A 354 -28.53 18.54 -1.08
C GLU A 354 -27.68 19.50 -1.91
N TRP A 355 -27.80 19.44 -3.24
CA TRP A 355 -27.04 20.32 -4.13
C TRP A 355 -27.91 20.98 -5.22
N GLU A 356 -27.60 22.26 -5.49
CA GLU A 356 -28.21 23.11 -6.52
C GLU A 356 -27.15 23.66 -7.49
N GLY A 357 -27.35 23.50 -8.81
CA GLY A 357 -26.50 24.09 -9.86
C GLY A 357 -26.38 23.26 -11.13
N GLU A 358 -25.22 23.33 -11.81
CA GLU A 358 -24.84 22.47 -12.94
C GLU A 358 -23.53 21.68 -12.68
N CYS A 359 -23.36 20.53 -13.36
CA CYS A 359 -22.15 19.71 -13.33
C CYS A 359 -21.02 20.38 -14.14
N ALA A 360 -19.83 20.54 -13.55
CA ALA A 360 -18.66 21.08 -14.26
C ALA A 360 -18.04 20.04 -15.22
N GLU A 361 -18.05 18.77 -14.82
CA GLU A 361 -17.70 17.62 -15.66
C GLU A 361 -18.53 16.38 -15.27
N THR A 362 -18.52 15.35 -16.11
CA THR A 362 -19.21 14.09 -15.85
C THR A 362 -18.24 12.91 -15.94
N ILE A 363 -17.94 12.32 -14.80
CA ILE A 363 -17.06 11.17 -14.65
C ILE A 363 -17.86 9.90 -14.95
N GLY A 364 -17.74 9.44 -16.20
CA GLY A 364 -18.47 8.29 -16.73
C GLY A 364 -17.89 6.90 -16.39
N ARG A 365 -16.91 6.83 -15.48
CA ARG A 365 -16.35 5.58 -14.94
C ARG A 365 -16.93 5.30 -13.55
N THR A 366 -17.11 4.04 -13.19
CA THR A 366 -17.66 3.68 -11.87
C THR A 366 -16.67 4.03 -10.76
N LEU A 367 -17.17 4.68 -9.72
CA LEU A 367 -16.42 5.01 -8.52
C LEU A 367 -16.67 3.94 -7.43
N LEU A 368 -15.64 3.54 -6.68
CA LEU A 368 -15.78 2.69 -5.50
C LEU A 368 -15.18 3.41 -4.29
N VAL A 369 -16.03 3.72 -3.31
CA VAL A 369 -15.68 4.52 -2.15
C VAL A 369 -15.48 3.64 -0.93
N ILE A 370 -14.29 3.70 -0.33
CA ILE A 370 -13.91 2.90 0.84
C ILE A 370 -13.69 3.84 2.04
N PRO A 371 -14.54 3.80 3.08
CA PRO A 371 -14.26 4.44 4.36
C PRO A 371 -13.40 3.48 5.22
N ARG A 372 -12.10 3.79 5.37
CA ARG A 372 -11.16 2.91 6.09
C ARG A 372 -11.33 2.99 7.61
N GLN A 373 -11.04 1.89 8.31
CA GLN A 373 -11.12 1.85 9.77
C GLN A 373 -9.97 2.58 10.48
N ASP A 374 -8.72 2.37 10.05
CA ASP A 374 -7.55 3.18 10.42
C ASP A 374 -6.43 3.11 9.35
N GLN A 375 -5.21 3.51 9.70
CA GLN A 375 -4.04 3.55 8.80
C GLN A 375 -2.78 2.86 9.35
N TRP A 376 -2.91 2.07 10.43
CA TRP A 376 -1.79 1.47 11.19
C TRP A 376 -1.99 0.00 11.59
N ASN A 377 -3.22 -0.54 11.64
CA ASN A 377 -3.49 -1.92 12.03
C ASN A 377 -3.66 -2.84 10.80
N PRO A 378 -2.74 -3.79 10.52
CA PRO A 378 -2.89 -4.69 9.37
C PRO A 378 -4.10 -5.61 9.46
N PHE A 379 -4.68 -5.84 10.65
CA PHE A 379 -5.95 -6.54 10.79
C PHE A 379 -7.11 -5.69 10.23
N HIS A 380 -7.30 -4.47 10.72
CA HIS A 380 -8.32 -3.54 10.20
C HIS A 380 -8.20 -3.29 8.70
N VAL A 381 -6.98 -3.31 8.15
CA VAL A 381 -6.78 -3.18 6.70
C VAL A 381 -7.15 -4.45 5.93
N ALA A 382 -6.94 -5.66 6.50
CA ALA A 382 -7.51 -6.87 5.94
C ALA A 382 -9.06 -6.84 5.96
N GLU A 383 -9.64 -6.28 7.03
CA GLU A 383 -11.09 -6.03 7.12
C GLU A 383 -11.58 -5.03 6.04
N ASP A 384 -10.91 -3.89 5.85
CA ASP A 384 -11.21 -2.92 4.77
C ASP A 384 -11.19 -3.62 3.40
N MET A 385 -10.16 -4.44 3.16
CA MET A 385 -9.94 -5.16 1.91
C MET A 385 -11.02 -6.23 1.62
N ILE A 386 -11.44 -6.99 2.62
CA ILE A 386 -12.52 -7.98 2.47
C ILE A 386 -13.88 -7.27 2.29
N THR A 387 -14.13 -6.21 3.05
CA THR A 387 -15.37 -5.39 2.96
C THR A 387 -15.49 -4.71 1.60
N THR A 388 -14.36 -4.33 0.99
CA THR A 388 -14.28 -3.84 -0.40
C THR A 388 -14.77 -4.89 -1.39
N LEU A 389 -14.38 -6.17 -1.24
CA LEU A 389 -14.88 -7.25 -2.10
C LEU A 389 -16.37 -7.52 -1.87
N VAL A 390 -16.86 -7.57 -0.62
CA VAL A 390 -18.30 -7.73 -0.32
C VAL A 390 -19.11 -6.65 -1.06
N SER A 391 -18.74 -5.38 -0.88
CA SER A 391 -19.42 -4.25 -1.51
C SER A 391 -19.36 -4.30 -3.04
N THR A 392 -18.23 -4.74 -3.61
CA THR A 392 -18.06 -4.93 -5.06
C THR A 392 -18.92 -6.06 -5.61
N LEU A 393 -18.99 -7.20 -4.92
CA LEU A 393 -19.81 -8.35 -5.31
C LEU A 393 -21.31 -8.03 -5.24
N VAL A 394 -21.76 -7.32 -4.19
CA VAL A 394 -23.15 -6.85 -4.07
C VAL A 394 -23.49 -5.87 -5.18
N ALA A 395 -22.61 -4.92 -5.51
CA ALA A 395 -22.81 -4.00 -6.63
C ALA A 395 -22.88 -4.72 -8.00
N ALA A 396 -21.96 -5.66 -8.25
CA ALA A 396 -21.97 -6.50 -9.45
C ALA A 396 -23.27 -7.31 -9.57
N ARG A 397 -23.74 -7.88 -8.45
CA ARG A 397 -24.99 -8.66 -8.40
C ARG A 397 -26.24 -7.80 -8.55
N ALA A 398 -26.21 -6.54 -8.10
CA ALA A 398 -27.28 -5.56 -8.23
C ALA A 398 -27.37 -4.92 -9.64
N ARG A 399 -26.23 -4.76 -10.33
CA ARG A 399 -26.11 -4.20 -11.68
C ARG A 399 -25.02 -4.94 -12.48
N PRO A 400 -25.33 -6.07 -13.13
CA PRO A 400 -24.34 -6.91 -13.83
C PRO A 400 -23.54 -6.22 -14.93
N GLN A 401 -24.01 -5.09 -15.45
CA GLN A 401 -23.30 -4.26 -16.43
C GLN A 401 -21.95 -3.75 -15.90
N LEU A 402 -21.83 -3.53 -14.58
CA LEU A 402 -20.62 -3.00 -13.95
C LEU A 402 -19.41 -3.95 -14.05
N VAL A 403 -19.65 -5.25 -14.30
CA VAL A 403 -18.59 -6.26 -14.45
C VAL A 403 -17.59 -5.87 -15.54
N ASP A 404 -18.06 -5.22 -16.61
CA ASP A 404 -17.25 -4.81 -17.75
C ASP A 404 -16.87 -3.31 -17.73
N GLU A 405 -17.16 -2.58 -16.65
CA GLU A 405 -16.81 -1.17 -16.50
C GLU A 405 -15.42 -0.96 -15.85
N PRO A 406 -14.71 0.12 -16.22
CA PRO A 406 -13.55 0.57 -15.46
C PRO A 406 -13.98 1.15 -14.12
N VAL A 407 -13.41 0.64 -13.03
CA VAL A 407 -13.64 1.15 -11.68
C VAL A 407 -12.42 1.94 -11.18
N GLN A 408 -12.67 2.99 -10.41
CA GLN A 408 -11.65 3.71 -9.66
C GLN A 408 -11.97 3.64 -8.16
N ILE A 409 -11.02 3.19 -7.33
CA ILE A 409 -11.15 3.31 -5.87
C ILE A 409 -10.77 4.72 -5.41
N ILE A 410 -11.55 5.25 -4.48
CA ILE A 410 -11.20 6.39 -3.63
C ILE A 410 -11.40 6.04 -2.14
N PHE A 411 -10.82 6.85 -1.26
CA PHE A 411 -11.07 6.78 0.18
C PHE A 411 -11.90 7.96 0.66
N ASP A 412 -12.90 7.68 1.49
CA ASP A 412 -13.73 8.65 2.20
C ASP A 412 -13.26 8.77 3.65
N ASP A 413 -12.02 9.23 3.79
CA ASP A 413 -11.39 9.49 5.09
C ASP A 413 -10.33 10.59 5.01
N ASP A 414 -10.04 11.19 6.17
CA ASP A 414 -9.02 12.22 6.32
C ASP A 414 -7.62 11.65 6.64
N PHE A 415 -7.38 10.34 6.46
CA PHE A 415 -6.09 9.71 6.75
C PHE A 415 -5.04 10.16 5.71
N GLY A 416 -4.32 11.24 6.06
CA GLY A 416 -3.29 11.83 5.24
C GLY A 416 -2.16 10.85 4.89
N LEU A 417 -1.54 11.05 3.72
CA LEU A 417 -0.37 10.24 3.30
C LEU A 417 0.82 10.32 4.29
N GLU A 418 0.89 11.36 5.11
CA GLU A 418 1.91 11.55 6.13
C GLU A 418 1.53 10.78 7.41
N GLY A 419 1.85 9.49 7.42
CA GLY A 419 1.57 8.58 8.54
C GLY A 419 0.76 7.34 8.17
N ASN A 420 0.20 7.29 6.95
CA ASN A 420 -0.48 6.09 6.47
C ASN A 420 0.55 5.02 6.07
N HIS A 421 0.53 3.86 6.74
CA HIS A 421 1.51 2.79 6.50
C HIS A 421 1.15 1.87 5.33
N PHE A 422 -0.07 1.99 4.81
CA PHE A 422 -0.65 1.12 3.78
C PHE A 422 -0.73 1.75 2.40
N VAL A 423 -0.18 2.96 2.23
CA VAL A 423 -0.13 3.69 0.95
C VAL A 423 0.42 2.84 -0.18
N ALA A 424 1.57 2.19 0.01
CA ALA A 424 2.17 1.33 -1.01
C ALA A 424 1.29 0.11 -1.41
N MET A 425 0.42 -0.34 -0.50
CA MET A 425 -0.54 -1.42 -0.75
C MET A 425 -1.76 -0.90 -1.50
N TRP A 426 -2.31 0.24 -1.07
CA TRP A 426 -3.40 0.93 -1.75
C TRP A 426 -3.00 1.42 -3.16
N ASP A 427 -1.76 1.87 -3.36
CA ASP A 427 -1.15 2.17 -4.68
C ASP A 427 -0.88 0.92 -5.54
N LYS A 428 -0.73 -0.27 -4.92
CA LYS A 428 -0.67 -1.57 -5.62
C LYS A 428 -2.06 -2.05 -6.06
N ILE A 429 -3.10 -1.69 -5.32
CA ILE A 429 -4.49 -1.88 -5.73
C ILE A 429 -4.87 -0.84 -6.82
N GLY A 430 -4.34 0.38 -6.73
CA GLY A 430 -4.66 1.51 -7.62
C GLY A 430 -5.74 2.44 -7.05
N ALA A 431 -5.90 2.44 -5.74
CA ALA A 431 -6.75 3.35 -5.01
C ALA A 431 -6.15 4.75 -4.95
N TRP A 432 -6.98 5.80 -5.02
CA TRP A 432 -6.50 7.18 -4.93
C TRP A 432 -6.48 7.65 -3.48
N PRO A 433 -5.32 7.99 -2.90
CA PRO A 433 -5.25 8.48 -1.53
C PRO A 433 -5.87 9.88 -1.38
N PRO A 434 -6.30 10.29 -0.16
CA PRO A 434 -6.91 11.60 0.08
C PRO A 434 -6.06 12.82 -0.32
N ARG A 435 -4.73 12.67 -0.42
CA ARG A 435 -3.82 13.69 -0.99
C ARG A 435 -3.94 13.79 -2.52
N ARG A 436 -4.16 12.68 -3.23
CA ARG A 436 -4.36 12.69 -4.68
C ARG A 436 -5.68 13.37 -5.03
N LEU A 437 -6.75 13.06 -4.29
CA LEU A 437 -8.04 13.75 -4.40
C LEU A 437 -7.90 15.25 -4.08
N GLY A 438 -7.11 15.62 -3.06
CA GLY A 438 -6.79 17.03 -2.77
C GLY A 438 -5.89 17.74 -3.80
N LEU A 439 -5.30 17.03 -4.76
CA LEU A 439 -4.51 17.56 -5.89
C LEU A 439 -5.23 17.42 -7.24
N ASP A 440 -6.29 16.61 -7.26
CA ASP A 440 -7.23 16.39 -8.36
C ASP A 440 -8.65 16.62 -7.83
N PRO A 441 -8.97 17.84 -7.35
CA PRO A 441 -10.28 18.12 -6.78
C PRO A 441 -11.32 18.03 -7.89
N TRP A 442 -12.10 16.96 -7.86
CA TRP A 442 -13.33 16.77 -8.63
C TRP A 442 -14.46 17.68 -8.16
N ASP A 443 -14.10 18.89 -7.74
CA ASP A 443 -15.05 19.86 -7.23
C ASP A 443 -16.03 20.20 -8.35
N HIS A 444 -17.31 19.95 -8.09
CA HIS A 444 -18.41 20.12 -9.04
C HIS A 444 -18.48 19.06 -10.17
N ALA A 445 -17.69 17.98 -10.09
CA ALA A 445 -17.85 16.82 -10.97
C ALA A 445 -19.05 15.96 -10.56
N CYS A 446 -19.68 15.32 -11.55
CA CYS A 446 -20.80 14.40 -11.35
C CYS A 446 -20.43 12.98 -11.79
N PHE A 447 -20.73 11.97 -10.96
CA PHE A 447 -20.41 10.56 -11.20
C PHE A 447 -21.64 9.81 -11.70
N ASN A 448 -21.50 9.10 -12.81
CA ASN A 448 -22.60 8.30 -13.37
C ASN A 448 -22.97 7.11 -12.46
N THR A 449 -21.97 6.47 -11.85
CA THR A 449 -22.15 5.35 -10.92
C THR A 449 -21.18 5.47 -9.75
N VAL A 450 -21.68 5.27 -8.52
CA VAL A 450 -20.86 5.18 -7.31
C VAL A 450 -21.26 3.94 -6.50
N ILE A 451 -20.28 3.14 -6.09
CA ILE A 451 -20.41 2.05 -5.12
C ILE A 451 -19.92 2.56 -3.77
N HIS A 452 -20.78 2.48 -2.76
CA HIS A 452 -20.52 2.92 -1.39
C HIS A 452 -20.21 1.68 -0.55
N SER A 453 -18.97 1.53 -0.09
CA SER A 453 -18.64 0.52 0.92
C SER A 453 -19.13 0.95 2.31
N VAL A 454 -19.40 -0.04 3.15
CA VAL A 454 -19.52 0.16 4.61
C VAL A 454 -18.14 0.21 5.25
N THR A 455 -18.07 0.72 6.49
CA THR A 455 -16.86 0.68 7.32
C THR A 455 -16.51 -0.73 7.77
N ALA A 456 -15.21 -1.03 7.81
CA ALA A 456 -14.66 -2.34 8.13
C ALA A 456 -14.91 -2.85 9.57
N GLY A 457 -15.43 -2.02 10.47
CA GLY A 457 -15.90 -2.43 11.80
C GLY A 457 -17.10 -3.40 11.76
N VAL A 458 -17.60 -3.66 10.55
CA VAL A 458 -18.59 -4.68 10.24
C VAL A 458 -18.10 -5.59 9.09
N SER A 459 -16.88 -6.12 9.18
CA SER A 459 -16.32 -7.03 8.17
C SER A 459 -16.70 -8.49 8.43
N LEU A 460 -16.42 -9.37 7.45
CA LEU A 460 -16.54 -10.83 7.64
C LEU A 460 -15.64 -11.40 8.77
N LEU A 461 -14.72 -10.62 9.35
CA LEU A 461 -13.79 -11.03 10.42
C LEU A 461 -14.18 -10.53 11.82
N SER A 462 -15.12 -9.57 11.89
CA SER A 462 -15.61 -8.93 13.13
C SER A 462 -17.14 -9.00 13.29
N ALA A 463 -17.90 -9.15 12.20
CA ALA A 463 -19.35 -9.32 12.21
C ALA A 463 -19.81 -10.75 12.58
N GLN A 464 -19.01 -11.45 13.38
CA GLN A 464 -19.30 -12.76 13.96
C GLN A 464 -18.95 -12.65 15.45
N ASP A 465 -19.90 -13.00 16.34
CA ASP A 465 -19.87 -12.65 17.76
C ASP A 465 -18.49 -12.89 18.42
N LEU A 466 -18.03 -11.89 19.19
CA LEU A 466 -16.69 -11.75 19.80
C LEU A 466 -16.39 -12.78 20.92
N GLY A 467 -16.58 -14.05 20.62
CA GLY A 467 -16.40 -15.21 21.50
C GLY A 467 -16.70 -16.57 20.84
N VAL A 468 -17.36 -16.59 19.67
CA VAL A 468 -17.67 -17.83 18.92
C VAL A 468 -16.89 -17.83 17.59
N GLY A 469 -15.81 -18.59 17.53
CA GLY A 469 -15.03 -18.76 16.30
C GLY A 469 -15.74 -19.69 15.33
N HIS A 470 -15.93 -19.24 14.10
CA HIS A 470 -16.44 -20.10 13.02
C HIS A 470 -15.28 -20.86 12.35
N ALA A 471 -15.43 -22.18 12.24
CA ALA A 471 -14.41 -23.10 11.73
C ALA A 471 -14.59 -23.46 10.23
N CYS A 472 -15.34 -22.65 9.48
CA CYS A 472 -15.75 -22.90 8.10
C CYS A 472 -15.10 -21.90 7.11
N ALA A 473 -14.95 -22.34 5.86
CA ALA A 473 -14.38 -21.57 4.76
C ALA A 473 -15.33 -20.48 4.26
N SER A 474 -14.76 -19.38 3.76
CA SER A 474 -15.47 -18.24 3.19
C SER A 474 -14.98 -18.02 1.76
N SER A 475 -15.84 -18.25 0.76
CA SER A 475 -15.44 -18.04 -0.63
C SER A 475 -15.15 -16.57 -0.94
N ILE A 476 -15.75 -15.61 -0.20
CA ILE A 476 -15.42 -14.18 -0.31
C ILE A 476 -14.03 -13.88 0.25
N THR A 477 -13.70 -14.38 1.45
CA THR A 477 -12.40 -14.12 2.11
C THR A 477 -11.26 -14.82 1.36
N TRP A 478 -11.51 -16.02 0.85
CA TRP A 478 -10.60 -16.78 -0.02
C TRP A 478 -10.39 -16.10 -1.38
N ALA A 479 -11.44 -15.54 -1.98
CA ALA A 479 -11.34 -14.71 -3.18
C ALA A 479 -10.55 -13.42 -2.95
N ALA A 480 -10.73 -12.76 -1.79
CA ALA A 480 -9.96 -11.58 -1.40
C ALA A 480 -8.47 -11.91 -1.34
N SER A 481 -8.10 -12.99 -0.63
CA SER A 481 -6.72 -13.45 -0.56
C SER A 481 -6.12 -13.67 -1.95
N HIS A 482 -6.78 -14.42 -2.84
CA HIS A 482 -6.26 -14.65 -4.20
C HIS A 482 -6.15 -13.37 -5.04
N PHE A 483 -7.17 -12.52 -5.02
CA PHE A 483 -7.18 -11.26 -5.78
C PHE A 483 -6.03 -10.35 -5.37
N TYR A 484 -5.83 -10.15 -4.07
CA TYR A 484 -4.75 -9.31 -3.56
C TYR A 484 -3.37 -9.99 -3.68
N ARG A 485 -3.27 -11.32 -3.50
CA ARG A 485 -2.04 -12.07 -3.80
C ARG A 485 -1.62 -11.90 -5.25
N ASN A 486 -2.55 -11.95 -6.20
CA ASN A 486 -2.30 -11.69 -7.62
C ASN A 486 -1.84 -10.24 -7.88
N LEU A 487 -2.50 -9.23 -7.30
CA LEU A 487 -2.10 -7.81 -7.42
C LEU A 487 -0.68 -7.54 -6.87
N PHE A 488 -0.24 -8.32 -5.89
CA PHE A 488 1.12 -8.27 -5.34
C PHE A 488 2.13 -9.19 -6.05
N GLY A 489 1.69 -10.06 -6.97
CA GLY A 489 2.54 -11.05 -7.63
C GLY A 489 2.95 -12.23 -6.75
N LEU A 490 2.25 -12.47 -5.63
CA LEU A 490 2.54 -13.52 -4.65
C LEU A 490 2.14 -14.88 -5.21
N LYS A 491 3.14 -15.76 -5.39
CA LYS A 491 2.91 -17.15 -5.82
C LYS A 491 2.77 -18.06 -4.59
N PRO A 492 2.12 -19.24 -4.72
CA PRO A 492 2.28 -20.29 -3.71
C PRO A 492 3.76 -20.66 -3.57
N PRO A 493 4.30 -20.83 -2.35
CA PRO A 493 5.69 -21.23 -2.16
C PRO A 493 5.89 -22.71 -2.50
N THR A 494 7.01 -23.04 -3.15
CA THR A 494 7.41 -24.44 -3.45
C THR A 494 8.21 -25.09 -2.31
N THR A 495 8.38 -24.38 -1.20
CA THR A 495 9.16 -24.78 -0.03
C THR A 495 8.42 -24.44 1.25
N VAL A 496 8.72 -25.18 2.33
CA VAL A 496 8.14 -24.87 3.63
C VAL A 496 8.89 -23.69 4.24
N ASN A 497 8.27 -22.53 4.13
CA ASN A 497 8.82 -21.25 4.55
C ASN A 497 8.23 -20.87 5.91
N VAL A 498 9.03 -20.96 6.97
CA VAL A 498 8.63 -20.68 8.35
C VAL A 498 9.02 -19.24 8.71
N LEU A 499 8.04 -18.42 9.08
CA LEU A 499 8.23 -17.00 9.36
C LEU A 499 7.83 -16.65 10.79
N TRP A 500 8.79 -16.16 11.57
CA TRP A 500 8.56 -15.62 12.91
C TRP A 500 8.33 -14.10 12.87
N LEU A 501 7.19 -13.63 13.38
CA LEU A 501 6.88 -12.21 13.57
C LEU A 501 7.49 -11.70 14.88
N SER A 502 8.67 -11.12 14.78
CA SER A 502 9.40 -10.54 15.91
C SER A 502 8.77 -9.26 16.41
N ARG A 503 8.85 -9.06 17.73
CA ARG A 503 8.61 -7.77 18.38
C ARG A 503 9.80 -7.25 19.17
N ALA A 504 10.90 -8.00 19.26
CA ALA A 504 12.06 -7.66 20.08
C ALA A 504 12.58 -6.23 19.87
N LYS A 505 12.79 -5.76 18.62
CA LYS A 505 13.39 -4.42 18.39
C LYS A 505 12.39 -3.31 18.67
N PHE A 506 11.12 -3.53 18.32
CA PHE A 506 10.00 -2.65 18.62
C PHE A 506 9.76 -2.47 20.14
N ASP A 507 9.79 -3.55 20.91
CA ASP A 507 9.66 -3.51 22.36
C ASP A 507 10.90 -2.87 23.03
N ASN A 508 12.12 -3.21 22.58
CA ASN A 508 13.35 -2.54 23.03
C ASN A 508 13.32 -1.02 22.77
N TRP A 509 12.82 -0.60 21.60
CA TRP A 509 12.59 0.81 21.29
C TRP A 509 11.59 1.44 22.27
N ALA A 510 10.45 0.80 22.51
CA ALA A 510 9.42 1.31 23.42
C ALA A 510 9.92 1.46 24.86
N MET A 511 10.73 0.52 25.36
CA MET A 511 11.44 0.67 26.64
C MET A 511 12.39 1.87 26.61
N SER A 512 13.24 1.99 25.57
CA SER A 512 14.25 3.06 25.46
C SER A 512 13.66 4.47 25.40
N GLN A 513 12.43 4.62 24.88
CA GLN A 513 11.73 5.89 24.74
C GLN A 513 10.75 6.18 25.89
N ASN A 514 10.72 5.34 26.94
CA ASN A 514 9.72 5.39 28.01
C ASN A 514 8.26 5.38 27.49
N LYS A 515 8.01 4.63 26.41
CA LYS A 515 6.70 4.37 25.78
C LYS A 515 6.21 2.94 26.07
N TRP A 516 6.58 2.39 27.23
CA TRP A 516 6.08 1.09 27.69
C TRP A 516 4.67 1.24 28.25
N SER A 517 3.72 0.43 27.78
CA SER A 517 2.32 0.45 28.23
C SER A 517 1.91 -0.91 28.78
N MET A 518 0.89 -0.96 29.64
CA MET A 518 0.41 -2.23 30.23
C MET A 518 -0.02 -3.23 29.15
N TRP A 519 -0.64 -2.75 28.06
CA TRP A 519 -1.04 -3.54 26.89
C TRP A 519 0.13 -4.04 26.01
N ARG A 520 1.34 -3.54 26.25
CA ARG A 520 2.59 -4.08 25.73
C ARG A 520 3.24 -5.05 26.71
N ASP A 521 3.13 -4.77 28.01
CA ASP A 521 3.72 -5.54 29.11
C ASP A 521 3.13 -6.95 29.26
N SER A 522 1.79 -7.10 29.17
CA SER A 522 1.14 -8.43 29.11
C SER A 522 1.60 -9.22 27.88
N ARG A 523 1.76 -8.51 26.76
CA ARG A 523 2.09 -9.02 25.42
C ARG A 523 3.58 -8.92 25.07
N HIS A 524 4.48 -9.03 26.03
CA HIS A 524 5.93 -9.02 25.81
C HIS A 524 6.52 -10.42 25.97
N ILE A 525 7.25 -10.92 24.97
CA ILE A 525 7.93 -12.22 25.04
C ILE A 525 9.38 -12.02 25.51
N SER A 526 9.64 -12.34 26.78
CA SER A 526 10.97 -12.14 27.39
C SER A 526 12.02 -13.19 26.96
N ASN A 527 11.61 -14.34 26.41
CA ASN A 527 12.51 -15.40 25.91
C ASN A 527 12.52 -15.54 24.38
N GLU A 528 12.25 -14.47 23.61
CA GLU A 528 12.19 -14.53 22.14
C GLU A 528 13.47 -15.11 21.49
N ASN A 529 14.65 -14.80 22.03
CA ASN A 529 15.92 -15.36 21.54
C ASN A 529 16.02 -16.89 21.72
N GLU A 530 15.39 -17.44 22.76
CA GLU A 530 15.36 -18.89 23.01
C GLU A 530 14.48 -19.59 21.98
N ILE A 531 13.27 -19.04 21.73
CA ILE A 531 12.35 -19.48 20.68
C ILE A 531 13.06 -19.51 19.33
N VAL A 532 13.60 -18.37 18.88
CA VAL A 532 14.21 -18.23 17.55
C VAL A 532 15.39 -19.20 17.38
N ASN A 533 16.23 -19.39 18.40
CA ASN A 533 17.31 -20.38 18.37
C ASN A 533 16.79 -21.83 18.32
N ARG A 534 15.69 -22.14 19.00
CA ARG A 534 15.08 -23.48 18.97
C ARG A 534 14.40 -23.80 17.65
N LEU A 535 13.74 -22.82 17.04
CA LEU A 535 13.15 -22.94 15.70
C LEU A 535 14.27 -23.23 14.68
N ARG A 536 15.33 -22.40 14.65
CA ARG A 536 16.50 -22.60 13.77
C ARG A 536 17.13 -23.99 13.91
N THR A 537 17.48 -24.38 15.13
CA THR A 537 18.13 -25.68 15.40
C THR A 537 17.21 -26.87 15.12
N GLY A 538 15.91 -26.74 15.36
CA GLY A 538 14.90 -27.75 15.02
C GLY A 538 14.76 -27.93 13.50
N LEU A 539 14.54 -26.84 12.75
CA LEU A 539 14.36 -26.88 11.30
C LEU A 539 15.62 -27.37 10.57
N ALA A 540 16.81 -26.97 11.04
CA ALA A 540 18.09 -27.54 10.58
C ALA A 540 18.22 -29.03 10.88
N GLY A 541 17.67 -29.50 12.00
CA GLY A 541 17.57 -30.91 12.35
C GLY A 541 16.62 -31.70 11.44
N MET A 542 15.52 -31.08 10.98
CA MET A 542 14.54 -31.68 10.08
C MET A 542 15.05 -31.88 8.65
N CYS A 543 15.86 -30.96 8.11
CA CYS A 543 16.52 -31.16 6.81
C CYS A 543 18.02 -30.88 6.80
N ARG A 544 18.81 -31.96 6.85
CA ARG A 544 20.27 -31.90 6.66
C ARG A 544 20.61 -31.51 5.22
N GLY A 545 20.98 -30.24 5.02
CA GLY A 545 21.46 -29.73 3.74
C GLY A 545 20.41 -29.11 2.82
N CYS A 546 19.14 -29.03 3.24
CA CYS A 546 18.10 -28.23 2.56
C CYS A 546 17.40 -27.20 3.47
N PHE A 547 17.92 -27.01 4.69
CA PHE A 547 17.53 -25.91 5.56
C PHE A 547 18.30 -24.63 5.18
N VAL A 548 17.60 -23.49 5.13
CA VAL A 548 18.18 -22.15 4.95
C VAL A 548 17.65 -21.21 6.04
N ASP A 549 18.57 -20.53 6.73
CA ASP A 549 18.31 -19.46 7.68
C ASP A 549 18.56 -18.13 6.96
N GLU A 550 17.50 -17.39 6.61
CA GLU A 550 17.59 -16.15 5.84
C GLU A 550 17.35 -14.92 6.74
N ASP A 551 18.22 -13.91 6.58
CA ASP A 551 17.89 -12.55 7.02
C ASP A 551 16.70 -12.02 6.22
N ALA A 552 15.82 -11.25 6.87
CA ALA A 552 14.55 -10.76 6.32
C ALA A 552 14.70 -9.83 5.10
N THR A 553 14.93 -10.43 3.94
CA THR A 553 15.19 -9.75 2.66
C THR A 553 14.23 -10.31 1.61
N PRO A 554 13.25 -9.53 1.12
CA PRO A 554 12.09 -10.07 0.40
C PRO A 554 12.42 -10.64 -0.99
N GLY A 555 13.58 -10.30 -1.57
CA GLY A 555 14.02 -10.83 -2.85
C GLY A 555 14.17 -12.36 -2.80
N HIS A 556 15.08 -12.83 -1.95
CA HIS A 556 15.41 -14.25 -1.81
C HIS A 556 14.23 -15.10 -1.32
N TRP A 557 13.37 -14.53 -0.46
CA TRP A 557 12.16 -15.20 0.02
C TRP A 557 11.15 -15.55 -1.10
N SER A 558 11.22 -14.86 -2.25
CA SER A 558 10.42 -15.16 -3.45
C SER A 558 11.11 -16.13 -4.44
N GLU A 559 12.39 -16.45 -4.23
CA GLU A 559 13.17 -17.31 -5.12
C GLU A 559 12.85 -18.79 -4.85
N THR A 560 12.55 -19.54 -5.91
CA THR A 560 12.23 -20.97 -5.87
C THR A 560 13.46 -21.80 -5.50
N LEU A 561 13.46 -22.50 -4.36
CA LEU A 561 14.34 -23.64 -4.14
C LEU A 561 13.64 -24.90 -4.69
N GLU A 562 14.39 -25.84 -5.26
CA GLU A 562 13.84 -27.09 -5.81
C GLU A 562 13.16 -27.96 -4.75
N ARG A 563 13.73 -28.01 -3.53
CA ARG A 563 13.08 -28.51 -2.30
C ARG A 563 13.84 -27.97 -1.09
N GLY A 564 13.14 -27.51 -0.05
CA GLY A 564 13.80 -26.91 1.11
C GLY A 564 12.86 -26.55 2.26
N ILE A 565 13.47 -26.24 3.41
CA ILE A 565 12.84 -25.60 4.57
C ILE A 565 13.55 -24.26 4.77
N ARG A 566 12.80 -23.16 4.79
CA ARG A 566 13.35 -21.84 5.14
C ARG A 566 12.92 -21.41 6.53
N PHE A 567 13.77 -20.65 7.20
CA PHE A 567 13.40 -19.85 8.37
C PHE A 567 13.82 -18.40 8.17
N ALA A 568 12.96 -17.46 8.58
CA ALA A 568 13.30 -16.05 8.71
C ALA A 568 12.55 -15.41 9.88
N THR A 569 13.09 -14.28 10.35
CA THR A 569 12.51 -13.44 11.40
C THR A 569 12.14 -12.07 10.82
N LEU A 570 10.85 -11.82 10.61
CA LEU A 570 10.31 -10.52 10.18
C LEU A 570 10.02 -9.64 11.41
N ASP A 571 10.63 -8.47 11.49
CA ASP A 571 10.25 -7.42 12.46
C ASP A 571 9.49 -6.30 11.75
N PRO A 572 8.16 -6.17 11.92
CA PRO A 572 7.36 -5.13 11.26
C PRO A 572 7.84 -3.68 11.48
N SER A 573 8.71 -3.42 12.47
CA SER A 573 9.29 -2.08 12.69
C SER A 573 10.49 -1.74 11.80
N LEU A 574 11.10 -2.71 11.12
CA LEU A 574 12.24 -2.48 10.22
C LEU A 574 11.90 -2.61 8.72
N HIS A 575 10.80 -3.28 8.39
CA HIS A 575 10.50 -3.69 7.03
C HIS A 575 9.29 -2.91 6.50
N SER A 576 9.38 -2.41 5.26
CA SER A 576 8.24 -1.77 4.60
C SER A 576 7.05 -2.72 4.53
N LEU A 577 5.82 -2.21 4.54
CA LEU A 577 4.64 -3.08 4.39
C LEU A 577 4.74 -3.99 3.15
N ASP A 578 5.31 -3.49 2.06
CA ASP A 578 5.53 -4.30 0.86
C ASP A 578 6.44 -5.51 1.13
N THR A 579 7.50 -5.31 1.93
CA THR A 579 8.37 -6.39 2.42
C THR A 579 7.59 -7.35 3.32
N GLN A 580 6.77 -6.84 4.24
CA GLN A 580 5.97 -7.65 5.16
C GLN A 580 4.98 -8.54 4.37
N VAL A 581 4.25 -7.97 3.42
CA VAL A 581 3.31 -8.67 2.53
C VAL A 581 4.03 -9.65 1.62
N HIS A 582 5.21 -9.34 1.08
CA HIS A 582 6.00 -10.29 0.30
C HIS A 582 6.57 -11.45 1.16
N MET A 583 6.95 -11.20 2.42
CA MET A 583 7.46 -12.25 3.31
C MET A 583 6.36 -13.17 3.81
N VAL A 584 5.25 -12.63 4.33
CA VAL A 584 4.09 -13.44 4.73
C VAL A 584 3.45 -14.11 3.50
N GLY A 585 3.43 -13.41 2.36
CA GLY A 585 2.88 -13.90 1.09
C GLY A 585 3.56 -15.13 0.49
N HIS A 586 4.82 -15.38 0.83
CA HIS A 586 5.54 -16.61 0.47
C HIS A 586 5.86 -17.47 1.69
N ALA A 587 5.32 -17.17 2.87
CA ALA A 587 5.39 -18.08 4.01
C ALA A 587 4.39 -19.24 3.85
N SER A 588 4.74 -20.39 4.41
CA SER A 588 3.86 -21.56 4.57
C SER A 588 3.36 -21.66 6.01
N ILE A 589 4.18 -21.23 6.99
CA ILE A 589 3.84 -21.20 8.41
C ILE A 589 4.19 -19.81 8.95
N LEU A 590 3.18 -19.09 9.43
CA LEU A 590 3.32 -17.82 10.13
C LEU A 590 3.21 -18.05 11.64
N ILE A 591 4.20 -17.57 12.39
CA ILE A 591 4.22 -17.66 13.86
C ILE A 591 4.28 -16.24 14.41
N GLY A 592 3.40 -15.89 15.35
CA GLY A 592 3.41 -14.55 15.93
C GLY A 592 2.53 -14.42 17.16
N LEU A 593 2.70 -13.32 17.89
CA LEU A 593 1.85 -12.98 19.04
C LEU A 593 0.58 -12.24 18.60
N HIS A 594 -0.53 -12.53 19.28
CA HIS A 594 -1.83 -11.89 19.09
C HIS A 594 -1.74 -10.35 18.96
N GLY A 595 -2.20 -9.86 17.80
CA GLY A 595 -2.25 -8.46 17.44
C GLY A 595 -2.11 -8.24 15.94
N GLY A 596 -2.28 -6.99 15.51
CA GLY A 596 -2.45 -6.60 14.11
C GLY A 596 -1.49 -7.18 13.07
N GLY A 597 -0.24 -7.50 13.44
CA GLY A 597 0.73 -8.14 12.54
C GLY A 597 0.27 -9.51 12.00
N LEU A 598 -0.54 -10.26 12.77
CA LEU A 598 -1.15 -11.51 12.29
C LEU A 598 -2.28 -11.29 11.28
N GLY A 599 -2.79 -10.05 11.13
CA GLY A 599 -3.75 -9.70 10.06
C GLY A 599 -3.17 -9.89 8.65
N LEU A 600 -1.84 -9.90 8.53
CA LEU A 600 -1.16 -10.25 7.29
C LEU A 600 -1.33 -11.73 6.88
N SER A 601 -1.86 -12.61 7.74
CA SER A 601 -2.17 -14.01 7.40
C SER A 601 -3.21 -14.14 6.27
N MET A 602 -3.99 -13.08 5.98
CA MET A 602 -4.78 -12.99 4.76
C MET A 602 -3.94 -13.18 3.48
N PHE A 603 -2.65 -12.83 3.50
CA PHE A 603 -1.74 -13.02 2.38
C PHE A 603 -1.07 -14.40 2.33
N LEU A 604 -1.19 -15.26 3.35
CA LEU A 604 -0.75 -16.66 3.24
C LEU A 604 -1.55 -17.39 2.14
N PRO A 605 -1.00 -18.46 1.52
CA PRO A 605 -1.73 -19.26 0.55
C PRO A 605 -3.03 -19.87 1.12
N PRO A 606 -4.21 -19.59 0.54
CA PRO A 606 -5.46 -20.23 0.95
C PRO A 606 -5.41 -21.76 0.79
N GLY A 607 -5.99 -22.49 1.75
CA GLY A 607 -6.03 -23.95 1.78
C GLY A 607 -4.69 -24.66 2.00
N GLU A 608 -3.58 -23.93 2.18
CA GLU A 608 -2.20 -24.48 2.19
C GLU A 608 -1.32 -23.87 3.28
N GLY A 609 -1.52 -22.60 3.68
CA GLY A 609 -0.80 -21.96 4.77
C GLY A 609 -1.24 -22.40 6.18
N ALA A 610 -0.45 -22.08 7.19
CA ALA A 610 -0.78 -22.25 8.60
C ALA A 610 -0.37 -21.06 9.47
N VAL A 611 -1.16 -20.78 10.51
CA VAL A 611 -0.93 -19.74 11.53
C VAL A 611 -0.77 -20.38 12.91
N ILE A 612 0.28 -19.98 13.64
CA ILE A 612 0.47 -20.33 15.05
C ILE A 612 0.43 -19.03 15.85
N GLU A 613 -0.67 -18.83 16.58
CA GLU A 613 -0.90 -17.66 17.42
C GLU A 613 -0.41 -17.91 18.85
N LEU A 614 0.45 -17.03 19.34
CA LEU A 614 0.78 -16.90 20.74
C LEU A 614 -0.15 -15.86 21.38
N THR A 615 -1.11 -16.31 22.19
CA THR A 615 -2.14 -15.45 22.80
C THR A 615 -1.90 -15.29 24.31
N VAL A 616 -2.37 -14.17 24.88
CA VAL A 616 -2.26 -13.89 26.33
C VAL A 616 -3.62 -14.03 26.99
N PRO A 617 -3.73 -14.22 28.33
CA PRO A 617 -5.01 -14.42 29.00
C PRO A 617 -6.06 -13.33 28.70
N GLU A 618 -5.62 -12.09 28.48
CA GLU A 618 -6.48 -10.95 28.14
C GLU A 618 -7.00 -10.97 26.70
N THR A 619 -6.42 -11.76 25.80
CA THR A 619 -6.82 -11.85 24.38
C THR A 619 -7.52 -13.15 23.98
N VAL A 620 -7.64 -14.15 24.86
CA VAL A 620 -8.23 -15.47 24.54
C VAL A 620 -9.66 -15.41 23.98
N GLY A 621 -10.43 -14.38 24.34
CA GLY A 621 -11.78 -14.18 23.78
C GLY A 621 -11.79 -13.68 22.32
N SER A 622 -10.71 -13.05 21.86
CA SER A 622 -10.58 -12.49 20.51
C SER A 622 -10.10 -13.57 19.53
N ARG A 623 -11.04 -14.11 18.75
CA ARG A 623 -10.81 -15.23 17.82
C ARG A 623 -10.53 -14.77 16.37
N HIS A 624 -10.17 -13.51 16.14
CA HIS A 624 -10.06 -12.95 14.79
C HIS A 624 -9.15 -13.74 13.85
N PHE A 625 -7.98 -14.20 14.33
CA PHE A 625 -7.03 -14.95 13.50
C PHE A 625 -7.39 -16.44 13.34
N GLU A 626 -8.12 -17.01 14.29
CA GLU A 626 -8.76 -18.34 14.16
C GLU A 626 -9.82 -18.31 13.06
N THR A 627 -10.74 -17.35 13.14
CA THR A 627 -11.79 -17.13 12.14
C THR A 627 -11.19 -16.79 10.77
N MET A 628 -10.17 -15.93 10.69
CA MET A 628 -9.49 -15.63 9.42
C MET A 628 -8.83 -16.87 8.80
N ALA A 629 -8.13 -17.67 9.60
CA ALA A 629 -7.48 -18.90 9.14
C ALA A 629 -8.51 -19.92 8.64
N ALA A 630 -9.59 -20.15 9.41
CA ALA A 630 -10.69 -21.04 9.02
C ALA A 630 -11.37 -20.60 7.71
N GLN A 631 -11.69 -19.30 7.60
CA GLN A 631 -12.27 -18.71 6.39
C GLN A 631 -11.37 -18.88 5.15
N LEU A 632 -10.05 -18.98 5.34
CA LEU A 632 -9.05 -19.20 4.29
C LEU A 632 -8.62 -20.68 4.14
N GLY A 633 -9.25 -21.62 4.86
CA GLY A 633 -8.88 -23.04 4.87
C GLY A 633 -7.46 -23.32 5.38
N GLN A 634 -6.87 -22.38 6.11
CA GLN A 634 -5.51 -22.47 6.63
C GLN A 634 -5.47 -23.33 7.89
N GLY A 635 -4.29 -23.86 8.19
CA GLY A 635 -4.00 -24.38 9.53
C GLY A 635 -4.07 -23.28 10.58
N TYR A 636 -4.63 -23.58 11.75
CA TYR A 636 -4.58 -22.68 12.90
C TYR A 636 -4.21 -23.44 14.18
N GLU A 637 -3.34 -22.85 15.00
CA GLU A 637 -3.12 -23.26 16.38
C GLU A 637 -2.95 -22.07 17.31
N MET A 638 -3.80 -21.99 18.33
CA MET A 638 -3.62 -21.13 19.49
C MET A 638 -2.69 -21.80 20.51
N MET A 639 -1.80 -21.00 21.10
CA MET A 639 -1.00 -21.35 22.27
C MET A 639 -1.05 -20.19 23.29
N LEU A 640 -1.45 -20.48 24.52
CA LEU A 640 -1.48 -19.50 25.61
C LEU A 640 -0.07 -19.27 26.16
N THR A 641 0.29 -18.01 26.43
CA THR A 641 1.62 -17.62 26.94
C THR A 641 1.51 -16.50 27.99
N GLU A 642 2.35 -16.56 29.03
CA GLU A 642 2.44 -15.57 30.11
C GLU A 642 3.88 -15.03 30.21
N LYS A 643 4.21 -14.01 29.40
CA LYS A 643 5.55 -13.39 29.28
C LYS A 643 6.74 -14.28 28.86
N GLN A 644 6.61 -15.59 28.96
CA GLN A 644 7.54 -16.60 28.43
C GLN A 644 6.74 -17.68 27.72
N VAL A 645 7.24 -18.09 26.55
CA VAL A 645 6.64 -19.16 25.75
C VAL A 645 7.31 -20.48 26.11
N ASN A 646 6.52 -21.55 26.23
CA ASN A 646 7.03 -22.92 26.34
C ASN A 646 7.68 -23.35 25.02
N VAL A 647 9.00 -23.20 24.94
CA VAL A 647 9.80 -23.32 23.71
C VAL A 647 9.70 -24.69 23.03
N GLU A 648 9.62 -25.78 23.80
CA GLU A 648 9.47 -27.13 23.24
C GLU A 648 8.04 -27.44 22.78
N GLU A 649 7.01 -26.84 23.41
CA GLU A 649 5.63 -26.96 22.94
C GLU A 649 5.44 -26.19 21.63
N LEU A 650 5.89 -24.94 21.55
CA LEU A 650 5.86 -24.17 20.30
C LEU A 650 6.64 -24.90 19.20
N TRP A 651 7.80 -25.47 19.53
CA TRP A 651 8.53 -26.32 18.57
C TRP A 651 7.69 -27.51 18.10
N GLY A 652 7.05 -28.26 19.00
CA GLY A 652 6.24 -29.43 18.62
C GLY A 652 5.09 -29.09 17.66
N ARG A 653 4.49 -27.90 17.82
CA ARG A 653 3.46 -27.36 16.91
C ARG A 653 4.06 -27.01 15.54
N VAL A 654 5.21 -26.33 15.50
CA VAL A 654 5.92 -26.04 14.24
C VAL A 654 6.36 -27.34 13.54
N GLU A 655 6.95 -28.29 14.26
CA GLU A 655 7.40 -29.57 13.72
C GLU A 655 6.25 -30.38 13.08
N LYS A 656 5.06 -30.36 13.71
CA LYS A 656 3.83 -30.95 13.17
C LYS A 656 3.45 -30.35 11.82
N TRP A 657 3.41 -29.01 11.70
CA TRP A 657 3.05 -28.34 10.45
C TRP A 657 4.12 -28.48 9.38
N VAL A 658 5.41 -28.41 9.73
CA VAL A 658 6.51 -28.64 8.78
C VAL A 658 6.50 -30.07 8.25
N LYS A 659 6.19 -31.09 9.08
CA LYS A 659 6.01 -32.47 8.60
C LYS A 659 4.88 -32.56 7.58
N ARG A 660 3.69 -32.03 7.91
CA ARG A 660 2.52 -32.03 7.01
C ARG A 660 2.82 -31.34 5.67
N LEU A 661 3.51 -30.20 5.68
CA LEU A 661 3.74 -29.39 4.48
C LEU A 661 4.99 -29.78 3.67
N TYR A 662 5.81 -30.75 4.14
CA TYR A 662 7.06 -31.16 3.50
C TYR A 662 7.10 -32.63 3.05
N ILE A 663 6.26 -33.48 3.66
CA ILE A 663 6.26 -34.94 3.50
C ILE A 663 5.09 -35.42 2.64
N ASP A 664 3.93 -34.78 2.78
CA ASP A 664 2.77 -34.94 1.88
C ASP A 664 2.99 -34.19 0.55
#